data_AF-A0A952WH22-F1
#
_entry.id   AF-A0A952WH22-F1
#
_cell.length_a   1.000
_cell.length_b   1.000
_cell.length_c   1.000
_cell.angle_alpha   90.00
_cell.angle_beta   90.00
_cell.angle_gamma   90.00
#
_symmetry.space_group_name_H-M   'P 1'
#
loop_
_entity.id
_entity.type
_entity.pdbx_description
1 polymer ?
#
loop_
_entity_poly.entity_id
_entity_poly.type
_entity_poly.pdbx_seq_one_letter_code
_entity_poly.pdbx_strand_id
1 'polypeptide(L)'
;MSAKWRRSLAWDDQFFPFWAWPAKALLRAFSSIPLAVVLLVLVACYGILASVPVGILVLGLTQVFYGATLITVIAILCAALVLPVCASITRPAPRFFATTVAVIGAIALGALIWYRWLWPILHYDPVTRSGLRFFAEFIEANKAITLRRLPGMEMSELEFYGWWPLRVILVLFVLNMVVATLRRIEFNVKNIGVLTVHSGIVLIALGSVYYNGLKREGDTLLLAGQPIPSEPGKSAPGPVVNSFFDSTRVALYVQQIRSWGGDGFDQRPIEGVPRYNNYNLSAFGGESILEISGRRKPWELQPSLPALDIAVPDSPADPQSAIVDADIKFRVVGYGAYAESAEDWRKVDPASLTSFRDGFRFNPLRSVFLYSALPDADGKKNEKPVFSFNFLPNLPARRLAANDVLGIEYTLGPDAGMSDQRWSDLSVQLPPDTEHALIVEIPSATPAEAPLRKVVPVQVGSQFSIGGYKLTVEQLTPEPPFPIVTESHKGATSSVAVVRVQPPNGDGYTRYVYHRFSELNQDIMNTPKPDGRPNRKDADPGIRIAYVDANLVQVYFDERIDEKGDPKTRAIIRQRGGKVSIIDDLPADGMLKEFFPNLSLKVDQRWAHAVRSDRPVPVAEEDQDKRQVGTHDKALLAVEVSLAPMAPIAGKQLDKSWSTVVWLPFQKYIGTEKGATKRIDLPDGRQIELAFGRLRHVFRDFAVRLVDFKMIAYDHRGAPRDFESVIQVEPRGESTFMPFVHSCSLNEPLTAPFLWSDSRPWIANTVLRLATGLDPNQFKMSQAAWDQEGWRESQKLADAGMITAPRARFTILQVGNNPGIHIIALGGILMGLGIPWAFYLKPYLVRREKRQIQELIAKGEYVPPGRKVAPTVVVVRKQPAAVESAAS
;
A
#
# COMPACT_ATOMS: atom_id res chain seq x y z
N MET A 1 33.84 8.41 44.67
CA MET A 1 33.23 9.67 44.16
C MET A 1 34.33 10.69 43.90
N SER A 2 34.26 11.47 42.81
CA SER A 2 35.28 12.50 42.51
C SER A 2 35.25 13.63 43.53
N ALA A 3 36.40 14.27 43.78
CA ALA A 3 36.49 15.43 44.67
C ALA A 3 35.66 16.62 44.14
N LYS A 4 35.63 16.81 42.81
CA LYS A 4 34.78 17.81 42.15
C LYS A 4 33.30 17.64 42.46
N TRP A 5 32.80 16.40 42.44
CA TRP A 5 31.39 16.13 42.75
C TRP A 5 31.04 16.50 44.21
N ARG A 6 31.89 16.14 45.18
CA ARG A 6 31.69 16.53 46.59
C ARG A 6 31.67 18.05 46.77
N ARG A 7 32.59 18.76 46.10
CA ARG A 7 32.60 20.24 46.09
C ARG A 7 31.32 20.81 45.49
N SER A 8 30.85 20.24 44.38
CA SER A 8 29.62 20.67 43.71
C SER A 8 28.38 20.44 44.60
N LEU A 9 28.33 19.32 45.33
CA LEU A 9 27.26 19.06 46.31
C LEU A 9 27.25 20.06 47.45
N ALA A 10 28.43 20.32 48.05
CA ALA A 10 28.57 21.30 49.14
C ALA A 10 28.18 22.72 48.67
N TRP A 11 28.56 23.07 47.44
CA TRP A 11 28.14 24.32 46.82
C TRP A 11 26.61 24.39 46.66
N ASP A 12 25.95 23.33 46.17
CA ASP A 12 24.48 23.30 46.09
C ASP A 12 23.82 23.46 47.46
N ASP A 13 24.42 22.90 48.51
CA ASP A 13 23.92 23.01 49.88
C ASP A 13 24.09 24.41 50.46
N GLN A 14 25.13 25.14 50.04
CA GLN A 14 25.40 26.49 50.49
C GLN A 14 24.57 27.56 49.76
N PHE A 15 24.37 27.42 48.44
CA PHE A 15 23.87 28.51 47.60
C PHE A 15 22.39 28.39 47.17
N PHE A 16 21.78 27.19 47.22
CA PHE A 16 20.36 27.08 46.89
C PHE A 16 19.47 27.40 48.11
N PRO A 17 18.60 28.43 48.03
CA PRO A 17 17.63 28.70 49.08
C PRO A 17 16.55 27.60 49.13
N PHE A 18 15.85 27.49 50.25
CA PHE A 18 14.84 26.44 50.48
C PHE A 18 13.75 26.39 49.41
N TRP A 19 13.27 27.56 48.94
CA TRP A 19 12.24 27.62 47.89
C TRP A 19 12.74 27.08 46.53
N ALA A 20 14.05 27.12 46.27
CA ALA A 20 14.66 26.61 45.05
C ALA A 20 15.05 25.12 45.17
N TRP A 21 14.57 24.42 46.21
CA TRP A 21 14.83 23.00 46.42
C TRP A 21 14.42 22.12 45.22
N PRO A 22 13.29 22.34 44.52
CA PRO A 22 12.96 21.56 43.33
C PRO A 22 14.03 21.65 42.23
N ALA A 23 14.56 22.85 41.97
CA ALA A 23 15.63 23.07 41.00
C ALA A 23 16.93 22.38 41.43
N LYS A 24 17.26 22.42 42.73
CA LYS A 24 18.39 21.68 43.32
C LYS A 24 18.23 20.17 43.15
N ALA A 25 17.05 19.63 43.43
CA ALA A 25 16.75 18.21 43.28
C ALA A 25 16.88 17.77 41.82
N LEU A 26 16.35 18.55 40.88
CA LEU A 26 16.45 18.33 39.46
C LEU A 26 17.92 18.36 38.99
N LEU A 27 18.69 19.38 39.38
CA LEU A 27 20.12 19.49 39.07
C LEU A 27 20.92 18.28 39.61
N ARG A 28 20.60 17.81 40.82
CA ARG A 28 21.23 16.61 41.40
C ARG A 28 20.84 15.35 40.64
N ALA A 29 19.57 15.19 40.27
CA ALA A 29 19.08 14.07 39.47
C ALA A 29 19.78 14.01 38.10
N PHE A 30 19.82 15.12 37.36
CA PHE A 30 20.50 15.23 36.06
C PHE A 30 22.01 15.09 36.13
N SER A 31 22.63 15.27 37.30
CA SER A 31 24.04 14.95 37.48
C SER A 31 24.29 13.49 37.87
N SER A 32 23.25 12.70 38.14
CA SER A 32 23.38 11.38 38.77
C SER A 32 23.61 10.24 37.75
N ILE A 33 24.44 9.27 38.13
CA ILE A 33 24.68 8.04 37.35
C ILE A 33 23.42 7.15 37.29
N PRO A 34 22.64 6.96 38.37
CA PRO A 34 21.42 6.16 38.31
C PRO A 34 20.44 6.66 37.25
N LEU A 35 20.20 7.98 37.17
CA LEU A 35 19.34 8.54 36.13
C LEU A 35 19.89 8.29 34.73
N ALA A 36 21.21 8.40 34.52
CA ALA A 36 21.85 8.08 33.24
C ALA A 36 21.59 6.63 32.84
N VAL A 37 21.75 5.68 33.78
CA VAL A 37 21.49 4.25 33.55
C VAL A 37 20.01 4.01 33.25
N VAL A 38 19.09 4.62 34.01
CA VAL A 38 17.64 4.50 33.74
C VAL A 38 17.31 5.00 32.34
N LEU A 39 17.79 6.18 31.95
CA LEU A 39 17.54 6.74 30.62
C LEU A 39 18.12 5.85 29.52
N LEU A 40 19.33 5.30 29.71
CA LEU A 40 19.93 4.36 28.76
C LEU A 40 19.14 3.05 28.64
N VAL A 41 18.66 2.51 29.76
CA VAL A 41 17.78 1.33 29.77
C VAL A 41 16.47 1.64 29.03
N LEU A 42 15.89 2.82 29.22
CA LEU A 42 14.69 3.24 28.48
C LEU A 42 14.94 3.30 26.97
N VAL A 43 16.09 3.84 26.52
CA VAL A 43 16.48 3.81 25.10
C VAL A 43 16.59 2.37 24.59
N ALA A 44 17.24 1.48 25.35
CA ALA A 44 17.38 0.08 24.97
C ALA A 44 16.02 -0.64 24.90
N CYS A 45 15.16 -0.45 25.91
CA CYS A 45 13.79 -0.97 25.92
C CYS A 45 12.99 -0.44 24.72
N TYR A 46 13.12 0.83 24.37
CA TYR A 46 12.45 1.40 23.20
C TYR A 46 12.88 0.71 21.89
N GLY A 47 14.18 0.44 21.71
CA GLY A 47 14.68 -0.32 20.57
C GLY A 47 14.15 -1.76 20.51
N ILE A 48 14.00 -2.41 21.67
CA ILE A 48 13.39 -3.72 21.79
C ILE A 48 11.92 -3.67 21.34
N LEU A 49 11.14 -2.67 21.77
CA LEU A 49 9.74 -2.51 21.40
C LEU A 49 9.51 -2.35 19.89
N ALA A 50 10.48 -1.77 19.18
CA ALA A 50 10.44 -1.61 17.73
C ALA A 50 10.62 -2.94 16.96
N SER A 51 11.40 -3.86 17.54
CA SER A 51 11.94 -5.04 16.84
C SER A 51 11.33 -6.36 17.29
N VAL A 52 10.94 -6.45 18.57
CA VAL A 52 10.40 -7.69 19.15
C VAL A 52 8.87 -7.67 19.10
N PRO A 53 8.24 -8.73 18.57
CA PRO A 53 6.78 -8.87 18.61
C PRO A 53 6.22 -8.73 20.03
N VAL A 54 5.10 -8.03 20.17
CA VAL A 54 4.47 -7.77 21.47
C VAL A 54 3.99 -9.07 22.11
N GLY A 55 3.53 -10.04 21.30
CA GLY A 55 3.22 -11.38 21.80
C GLY A 55 4.43 -12.06 22.46
N ILE A 56 5.65 -11.89 21.92
CA ILE A 56 6.88 -12.44 22.52
C ILE A 56 7.27 -11.68 23.79
N LEU A 57 7.08 -10.37 23.84
CA LEU A 57 7.32 -9.58 25.06
C LEU A 57 6.41 -10.01 26.21
N VAL A 58 5.13 -10.21 25.94
CA VAL A 58 4.15 -10.69 26.93
C VAL A 58 4.42 -12.15 27.30
N LEU A 59 4.83 -12.99 26.34
CA LEU A 59 5.31 -14.34 26.62
C LEU A 59 6.50 -14.34 27.60
N GLY A 60 7.35 -13.30 27.53
CA GLY A 60 8.42 -13.06 28.50
C GLY A 60 7.95 -13.07 29.96
N LEU A 61 6.73 -12.59 30.27
CA LEU A 61 6.16 -12.67 31.62
C LEU A 61 5.91 -14.12 32.06
N THR A 62 5.43 -14.95 31.14
CA THR A 62 5.25 -16.40 31.39
C THR A 62 6.61 -17.06 31.63
N GLN A 63 7.63 -16.71 30.83
CA GLN A 63 8.99 -17.24 31.01
C GLN A 63 9.65 -16.78 32.32
N VAL A 64 9.46 -15.52 32.71
CA VAL A 64 9.92 -15.00 34.01
C VAL A 64 9.22 -15.73 35.15
N PHE A 65 7.93 -16.01 35.03
CA PHE A 65 7.21 -16.81 36.03
C PHE A 65 7.73 -18.24 36.11
N TYR A 66 7.96 -18.92 34.97
CA TYR A 66 8.59 -20.23 34.96
C TYR A 66 9.97 -20.20 35.65
N GLY A 67 10.82 -19.23 35.30
CA GLY A 67 12.11 -19.03 35.94
C GLY A 67 12.00 -18.75 37.45
N ALA A 68 11.02 -17.94 37.88
CA ALA A 68 10.77 -17.65 39.28
C ALA A 68 10.37 -18.92 40.05
N THR A 69 9.46 -19.74 39.51
CA THR A 69 9.08 -21.02 40.15
C THR A 69 10.26 -21.97 40.29
N LEU A 70 11.15 -22.03 39.28
CA LEU A 70 12.39 -22.81 39.34
C LEU A 70 13.33 -22.28 40.44
N ILE A 71 13.57 -20.97 40.47
CA ILE A 71 14.41 -20.32 41.48
C ILE A 71 13.83 -20.53 42.88
N THR A 72 12.51 -20.47 43.06
CA THR A 72 11.84 -20.73 44.34
C THR A 72 12.08 -22.17 44.80
N VAL A 73 11.93 -23.16 43.92
CA VAL A 73 12.19 -24.58 44.27
C VAL A 73 13.66 -24.77 44.66
N ILE A 74 14.59 -24.19 43.88
CA ILE A 74 16.03 -24.22 44.20
C ILE A 74 16.31 -23.53 45.54
N ALA A 75 15.70 -22.37 45.81
CA ALA A 75 15.90 -21.62 47.04
C ALA A 75 15.38 -22.38 48.27
N ILE A 76 14.21 -23.03 48.16
CA ILE A 76 13.64 -23.87 49.22
C ILE A 76 14.57 -25.05 49.52
N LEU A 77 15.09 -25.74 48.50
CA LEU A 77 16.01 -26.86 48.70
C LEU A 77 17.38 -26.42 49.21
N CYS A 78 17.90 -25.29 48.72
CA CYS A 78 19.11 -24.69 49.26
C CYS A 78 18.94 -24.36 50.75
N ALA A 79 17.81 -23.76 51.14
CA ALA A 79 17.52 -23.51 52.55
C ALA A 79 17.44 -24.83 53.35
N ALA A 80 16.75 -25.84 52.83
CA ALA A 80 16.56 -27.13 53.49
C ALA A 80 17.86 -27.95 53.64
N LEU A 81 18.76 -27.92 52.65
CA LEU A 81 19.97 -28.74 52.62
C LEU A 81 21.23 -28.00 53.10
N VAL A 82 21.35 -26.71 52.82
CA VAL A 82 22.57 -25.93 53.11
C VAL A 82 22.56 -25.39 54.55
N LEU A 83 21.40 -24.95 55.07
CA LEU A 83 21.33 -24.41 56.44
C LEU A 83 21.75 -25.45 57.50
N PRO A 84 21.33 -26.74 57.44
CA PRO A 84 21.81 -27.75 58.38
C PRO A 84 23.31 -28.03 58.24
N VAL A 85 23.86 -28.06 57.02
CA VAL A 85 25.30 -28.27 56.77
C VAL A 85 26.13 -27.11 57.32
N CYS A 86 25.66 -25.87 57.13
CA CYS A 86 26.23 -24.66 57.73
C CYS A 86 26.21 -24.69 59.26
N ALA A 87 25.16 -25.25 59.87
CA ALA A 87 25.00 -25.33 61.31
C ALA A 87 25.85 -26.44 61.95
N SER A 88 26.09 -27.55 61.23
CA SER A 88 26.76 -28.75 61.75
C SER A 88 28.29 -28.75 61.62
N ILE A 89 28.86 -27.99 60.68
CA ILE A 89 30.31 -27.97 60.44
C ILE A 89 30.92 -26.64 60.90
N THR A 90 31.70 -26.67 61.97
CA THR A 90 32.30 -25.46 62.58
C THR A 90 33.62 -25.04 61.95
N ARG A 91 34.38 -25.98 61.38
CA ARG A 91 35.70 -25.68 60.78
C ARG A 91 35.56 -25.03 59.40
N PRO A 92 36.29 -23.93 59.10
CA PRO A 92 36.03 -23.08 57.92
C PRO A 92 36.26 -23.76 56.57
N ALA A 93 37.35 -24.52 56.41
CA ALA A 93 37.66 -25.21 55.15
C ALA A 93 36.65 -26.35 54.81
N PRO A 94 36.37 -27.32 55.71
CA PRO A 94 35.38 -28.36 55.42
C PRO A 94 33.97 -27.78 55.35
N ARG A 95 33.66 -26.70 56.10
CA ARG A 95 32.39 -25.98 55.96
C ARG A 95 32.25 -25.38 54.57
N PHE A 96 33.27 -24.70 54.05
CA PHE A 96 33.23 -24.13 52.70
C PHE A 96 33.03 -25.22 51.63
N PHE A 97 33.78 -26.32 51.71
CA PHE A 97 33.62 -27.43 50.77
C PHE A 97 32.23 -28.07 50.86
N ALA A 98 31.78 -28.45 52.06
CA ALA A 98 30.50 -29.10 52.26
C ALA A 98 29.32 -28.19 51.89
N THR A 99 29.39 -26.90 52.19
CA THR A 99 28.35 -25.93 51.79
C THR A 99 28.32 -25.72 50.28
N THR A 100 29.47 -25.66 49.62
CA THR A 100 29.55 -25.57 48.16
C THR A 100 28.94 -26.82 47.50
N VAL A 101 29.31 -28.01 47.97
CA VAL A 101 28.74 -29.29 47.48
C VAL A 101 27.23 -29.36 47.75
N ALA A 102 26.78 -28.94 48.93
CA ALA A 102 25.35 -28.91 49.27
C ALA A 102 24.56 -27.92 48.39
N VAL A 103 25.13 -26.74 48.08
CA VAL A 103 24.50 -25.76 47.16
C VAL A 103 24.39 -26.34 45.75
N ILE A 104 25.47 -26.91 45.20
CA ILE A 104 25.45 -27.51 43.85
C ILE A 104 24.44 -28.66 43.80
N GLY A 105 24.44 -29.53 44.81
CA GLY A 105 23.49 -30.64 44.93
C GLY A 105 22.04 -30.16 45.04
N ALA A 106 21.77 -29.13 45.83
CA ALA A 106 20.44 -28.53 45.97
C ALA A 106 19.95 -27.88 44.67
N ILE A 107 20.82 -27.20 43.93
CA ILE A 107 20.49 -26.64 42.60
C ILE A 107 20.11 -27.76 41.62
N ALA A 108 20.94 -28.80 41.51
CA ALA A 108 20.69 -29.91 40.58
C ALA A 108 19.41 -30.67 40.95
N LEU A 109 19.21 -30.99 42.24
CA LEU A 109 18.01 -31.66 42.72
C LEU A 109 16.76 -30.77 42.54
N GLY A 110 16.87 -29.47 42.77
CA GLY A 110 15.78 -28.52 42.57
C GLY A 110 15.35 -28.38 41.13
N ALA A 111 16.32 -28.29 40.21
CA ALA A 111 16.04 -28.31 38.78
C ALA A 111 15.37 -29.63 38.36
N LEU A 112 15.85 -30.78 38.86
CA LEU A 112 15.27 -32.09 38.56
C LEU A 112 13.83 -32.22 39.08
N ILE A 113 13.58 -31.83 40.33
CA ILE A 113 12.24 -31.87 40.93
C ILE A 113 11.30 -30.94 40.16
N TRP A 114 11.74 -29.72 39.87
CA TRP A 114 10.94 -28.77 39.10
C TRP A 114 10.61 -29.31 37.71
N TYR A 115 11.60 -29.85 36.99
CA TYR A 115 11.41 -30.41 35.64
C TYR A 115 10.50 -31.64 35.64
N ARG A 116 10.63 -32.52 36.64
CA ARG A 116 9.86 -33.78 36.67
C ARG A 116 8.40 -33.57 37.09
N TRP A 117 8.15 -32.63 37.99
CA TRP A 117 6.86 -32.50 38.68
C TRP A 117 6.11 -31.19 38.38
N LEU A 118 6.80 -30.04 38.35
CA LEU A 118 6.14 -28.76 38.08
C LEU A 118 6.04 -28.46 36.59
N TRP A 119 7.08 -28.73 35.81
CA TRP A 119 7.12 -28.38 34.39
C TRP A 119 5.98 -28.98 33.57
N PRO A 120 5.60 -30.27 33.69
CA PRO A 120 4.49 -30.83 32.91
C PRO A 120 3.13 -30.19 33.21
N ILE A 121 2.96 -29.61 34.42
CA ILE A 121 1.74 -28.92 34.83
C ILE A 121 1.76 -27.46 34.38
N LEU A 122 2.92 -26.81 34.45
CA LEU A 122 3.08 -25.40 34.12
C LEU A 122 3.23 -25.14 32.62
N HIS A 123 3.87 -26.04 31.90
CA HIS A 123 4.19 -25.86 30.47
C HIS A 123 2.91 -25.80 29.65
N TYR A 124 2.73 -24.68 28.94
CA TYR A 124 1.57 -24.50 28.09
C TYR A 124 1.71 -25.25 26.76
N ASP A 125 0.76 -26.14 26.49
CA ASP A 125 0.63 -26.85 25.22
C ASP A 125 -0.42 -26.15 24.31
N PRO A 126 -0.01 -25.60 23.15
CA PRO A 126 -0.92 -24.91 22.25
C PRO A 126 -1.97 -25.83 21.60
N VAL A 127 -1.72 -27.14 21.54
CA VAL A 127 -2.65 -28.11 20.93
C VAL A 127 -3.79 -28.40 21.88
N THR A 128 -3.47 -28.77 23.13
CA THR A 128 -4.49 -29.09 24.14
C THR A 128 -5.04 -27.87 24.87
N ARG A 129 -4.40 -26.70 24.70
CA ARG A 129 -4.64 -25.47 25.49
C ARG A 129 -4.53 -25.68 27.00
N SER A 130 -3.74 -26.68 27.43
CA SER A 130 -3.48 -26.99 28.83
C SER A 130 -2.19 -26.32 29.32
N GLY A 131 -2.02 -26.20 30.64
CA GLY A 131 -0.88 -25.53 31.26
C GLY A 131 -1.09 -24.03 31.47
N LEU A 132 -0.03 -23.33 31.92
CA LEU A 132 -0.10 -21.91 32.28
C LEU A 132 0.60 -21.04 31.23
N ARG A 133 -0.17 -20.21 30.52
CA ARG A 133 0.37 -19.10 29.70
C ARG A 133 -0.46 -17.84 29.97
N PHE A 134 0.19 -16.80 30.48
CA PHE A 134 -0.51 -15.53 30.69
C PHE A 134 -0.91 -14.94 29.34
N PHE A 135 -2.17 -14.53 29.21
CA PHE A 135 -2.71 -13.90 28.00
C PHE A 135 -2.51 -14.72 26.71
N ALA A 136 -2.75 -16.04 26.77
CA ALA A 136 -2.49 -16.96 25.65
C ALA A 136 -3.08 -16.51 24.31
N GLU A 137 -4.33 -16.05 24.29
CA GLU A 137 -5.01 -15.56 23.08
C GLU A 137 -4.32 -14.32 22.50
N PHE A 138 -3.93 -13.36 23.36
CA PHE A 138 -3.21 -12.16 22.94
C PHE A 138 -1.84 -12.50 22.34
N ILE A 139 -1.12 -13.45 22.95
CA ILE A 139 0.19 -13.91 22.46
C ILE A 139 0.04 -14.54 21.08
N GLU A 140 -0.92 -15.44 20.88
CA GLU A 140 -1.12 -16.08 19.58
C GLU A 140 -1.55 -15.09 18.50
N ALA A 141 -2.46 -14.15 18.83
CA ALA A 141 -2.90 -13.12 17.91
C ALA A 141 -1.78 -12.13 17.52
N ASN A 142 -0.79 -11.90 18.40
CA ASN A 142 0.25 -10.88 18.21
C ASN A 142 1.68 -11.44 18.17
N LYS A 143 1.86 -12.74 17.91
CA LYS A 143 3.19 -13.40 17.95
C LYS A 143 4.17 -12.87 16.90
N ALA A 144 3.67 -12.31 15.80
CA ALA A 144 4.46 -11.73 14.71
C ALA A 144 4.32 -10.20 14.63
N ILE A 145 3.55 -9.57 15.53
CA ILE A 145 3.22 -8.14 15.46
C ILE A 145 4.10 -7.36 16.44
N THR A 146 4.98 -6.50 15.92
CA THR A 146 5.77 -5.54 16.71
C THR A 146 4.92 -4.38 17.20
N LEU A 147 5.33 -3.68 18.26
CA LEU A 147 4.53 -2.59 18.86
C LEU A 147 4.11 -1.53 17.83
N ARG A 148 5.03 -1.13 16.94
CA ARG A 148 4.77 -0.15 15.88
C ARG A 148 3.73 -0.59 14.83
N ARG A 149 3.37 -1.87 14.77
CA ARG A 149 2.37 -2.42 13.83
C ARG A 149 0.99 -2.58 14.47
N LEU A 150 0.87 -2.35 15.78
CA LEU A 150 -0.41 -2.42 16.46
C LEU A 150 -1.37 -1.35 15.93
N PRO A 151 -2.69 -1.64 15.92
CA PRO A 151 -3.72 -0.66 15.58
C PRO A 151 -3.53 0.66 16.33
N GLY A 152 -3.59 1.78 15.61
CA GLY A 152 -3.44 3.12 16.16
C GLY A 152 -1.98 3.61 16.33
N MET A 153 -0.99 2.72 16.27
CA MET A 153 0.42 3.13 16.11
C MET A 153 0.81 3.11 14.64
N GLU A 154 0.74 1.94 14.00
CA GLU A 154 0.95 1.69 12.56
C GLU A 154 2.04 2.53 11.88
N MET A 155 3.20 2.65 12.54
CA MET A 155 4.33 3.41 12.06
C MET A 155 5.30 2.53 11.28
N SER A 156 5.88 3.09 10.23
CA SER A 156 7.12 2.57 9.65
C SER A 156 8.22 2.56 10.71
N GLU A 157 9.28 1.78 10.47
CA GLU A 157 10.42 1.72 11.39
C GLU A 157 11.07 3.09 11.59
N LEU A 158 11.21 3.85 10.50
CA LEU A 158 11.74 5.21 10.54
C LEU A 158 10.85 6.15 11.37
N GLU A 159 9.54 6.12 11.16
CA GLU A 159 8.59 6.93 11.94
C GLU A 159 8.63 6.57 13.43
N PHE A 160 8.73 5.28 13.77
CA PHE A 160 8.79 4.83 15.15
C PHE A 160 10.08 5.33 15.85
N TYR A 161 11.26 5.16 15.24
CA TYR A 161 12.50 5.73 15.81
C TYR A 161 12.54 7.26 15.75
N GLY A 162 11.77 7.85 14.84
CA GLY A 162 11.55 9.28 14.75
C GLY A 162 10.53 9.80 15.76
N TRP A 163 9.84 8.95 16.52
CA TRP A 163 8.71 9.39 17.36
C TRP A 163 9.17 10.16 18.60
N TRP A 164 8.30 11.07 19.08
CA TRP A 164 8.65 12.00 20.14
C TRP A 164 9.10 11.35 21.47
N PRO A 165 8.61 10.17 21.91
CA PRO A 165 9.04 9.60 23.18
C PRO A 165 10.53 9.29 23.20
N LEU A 166 11.06 8.70 22.11
CA LEU A 166 12.49 8.44 21.99
C LEU A 166 13.29 9.73 21.93
N ARG A 167 12.81 10.75 21.19
CA ARG A 167 13.46 12.07 21.15
C ARG A 167 13.56 12.69 22.55
N VAL A 168 12.50 12.64 23.34
CA VAL A 168 12.49 13.16 24.71
C VAL A 168 13.48 12.40 25.58
N ILE A 169 13.49 11.07 25.54
CA ILE A 169 14.45 10.25 26.30
C ILE A 169 15.89 10.58 25.91
N LEU A 170 16.18 10.72 24.61
CA LEU A 170 17.51 11.08 24.10
C LEU A 170 17.92 12.50 24.54
N VAL A 171 17.03 13.49 24.47
CA VAL A 171 17.31 14.85 24.95
C VAL A 171 17.56 14.86 26.44
N LEU A 172 16.75 14.16 27.25
CA LEU A 172 16.96 14.03 28.69
C LEU A 172 18.29 13.33 29.01
N PHE A 173 18.67 12.31 28.23
CA PHE A 173 19.95 11.63 28.35
C PHE A 173 21.12 12.56 28.02
N VAL A 174 21.02 13.35 26.95
CA VAL A 174 22.01 14.37 26.59
C VAL A 174 22.15 15.42 27.70
N LEU A 175 21.04 15.95 28.21
CA LEU A 175 21.05 16.92 29.31
C LEU A 175 21.70 16.32 30.56
N ASN A 176 21.38 15.07 30.90
CA ASN A 176 22.00 14.37 32.01
C ASN A 176 23.52 14.23 31.79
N MET A 177 23.94 13.78 30.60
CA MET A 177 25.35 13.63 30.26
C MET A 177 26.10 14.96 30.32
N VAL A 178 25.55 16.04 29.78
CA VAL A 178 26.16 17.39 29.84
C VAL A 178 26.30 17.86 31.28
N VAL A 179 25.23 17.80 32.08
CA VAL A 179 25.25 18.21 33.49
C VAL A 179 26.21 17.35 34.31
N ALA A 180 26.19 16.03 34.14
CA ALA A 180 27.12 15.12 34.81
C ALA A 180 28.58 15.41 34.42
N THR A 181 28.86 15.70 33.15
CA THR A 181 30.20 16.07 32.67
C THR A 181 30.69 17.34 33.34
N LEU A 182 29.90 18.41 33.25
CA LEU A 182 30.22 19.73 33.81
C LEU A 182 30.41 19.67 35.33
N ARG A 183 29.62 18.88 36.05
CA ARG A 183 29.65 18.83 37.53
C ARG A 183 30.62 17.79 38.09
N ARG A 184 30.84 16.66 37.42
CA ARG A 184 31.59 15.52 38.02
C ARG A 184 33.00 15.34 37.47
N ILE A 185 33.26 15.74 36.24
CA ILE A 185 34.53 15.50 35.55
C ILE A 185 35.37 16.78 35.58
N GLU A 186 36.63 16.69 36.02
CA GLU A 186 37.56 17.82 36.00
C GLU A 186 38.11 18.01 34.59
N PHE A 187 38.14 19.25 34.10
CA PHE A 187 38.72 19.63 32.81
C PHE A 187 40.24 19.64 32.89
N ASN A 188 40.84 18.45 32.96
CA ASN A 188 42.27 18.24 32.95
C ASN A 188 42.67 17.22 31.88
N VAL A 189 43.95 17.22 31.50
CA VAL A 189 44.49 16.36 30.42
C VAL A 189 44.19 14.87 30.68
N LYS A 190 44.28 14.43 31.94
CA LYS A 190 44.01 13.03 32.32
C LYS A 190 42.57 12.61 32.03
N ASN A 191 41.63 13.54 32.04
CA ASN A 191 40.22 13.28 31.78
C ASN A 191 39.79 13.59 30.35
N ILE A 192 40.70 14.04 29.46
CA ILE A 192 40.36 14.33 28.05
C ILE A 192 39.61 13.16 27.44
N GLY A 193 40.08 11.92 27.57
CA GLY A 193 39.39 10.75 27.01
C GLY A 193 37.93 10.63 27.44
N VAL A 194 37.63 10.81 28.73
CA VAL A 194 36.23 10.76 29.22
C VAL A 194 35.41 11.92 28.67
N LEU A 195 36.00 13.13 28.63
CA LEU A 195 35.35 14.31 28.02
C LEU A 195 35.06 14.06 26.54
N THR A 196 36.02 13.51 25.79
CA THR A 196 35.88 13.18 24.37
C THR A 196 34.78 12.13 24.14
N VAL A 197 34.71 11.08 24.98
CA VAL A 197 33.61 10.09 24.91
C VAL A 197 32.26 10.75 25.17
N HIS A 198 32.14 11.57 26.22
CA HIS A 198 30.88 12.23 26.56
C HIS A 198 30.44 13.21 25.46
N SER A 199 31.37 14.01 24.92
CA SER A 199 31.11 14.87 23.77
C SER A 199 30.68 14.06 22.54
N GLY A 200 31.32 12.92 22.27
CA GLY A 200 30.94 12.04 21.19
C GLY A 200 29.52 11.49 21.32
N ILE A 201 29.14 11.02 22.51
CA ILE A 201 27.77 10.55 22.81
C ILE A 201 26.75 11.67 22.60
N VAL A 202 27.04 12.89 23.07
CA VAL A 202 26.16 14.05 22.90
C VAL A 202 25.99 14.40 21.42
N LEU A 203 27.08 14.43 20.64
CA LEU A 203 27.01 14.68 19.20
C LEU A 203 26.22 13.61 18.45
N ILE A 204 26.38 12.33 18.78
CA ILE A 204 25.58 11.25 18.19
C ILE A 204 24.10 11.47 18.49
N ALA A 205 23.72 11.71 19.74
CA ALA A 205 22.33 11.87 20.12
C ALA A 205 21.68 13.11 19.46
N LEU A 206 22.36 14.27 19.46
CA LEU A 206 21.87 15.48 18.80
C LEU A 206 21.83 15.32 17.27
N GLY A 207 22.86 14.70 16.70
CA GLY A 207 22.94 14.37 15.28
C GLY A 207 21.80 13.46 14.85
N SER A 208 21.42 12.46 15.65
CA SER A 208 20.27 11.59 15.40
C SER A 208 18.93 12.33 15.46
N VAL A 209 18.76 13.26 16.39
CA VAL A 209 17.55 14.11 16.46
C VAL A 209 17.45 15.01 15.22
N TYR A 210 18.57 15.63 14.83
CA TYR A 210 18.65 16.47 13.64
C TYR A 210 18.40 15.68 12.35
N TYR A 211 19.06 14.53 12.20
CA TYR A 211 18.90 13.62 11.08
C TYR A 211 17.44 13.19 10.92
N ASN A 212 16.82 12.64 11.97
CA ASN A 212 15.43 12.18 11.90
C ASN A 212 14.42 13.31 11.64
N GLY A 213 14.72 14.54 12.05
CA GLY A 213 13.83 15.69 11.84
C GLY A 213 13.83 16.23 10.41
N LEU A 214 14.92 16.04 9.66
CA LEU A 214 15.12 16.63 8.33
C LEU A 214 15.29 15.59 7.23
N LYS A 215 15.37 14.31 7.58
CA LYS A 215 15.48 13.21 6.63
C LYS A 215 14.28 13.19 5.69
N ARG A 216 14.57 13.08 4.40
CA ARG A 216 13.64 12.92 3.29
C ARG A 216 14.18 11.81 2.42
N GLU A 217 13.33 10.83 2.15
CA GLU A 217 13.62 9.71 1.27
C GLU A 217 12.46 9.52 0.30
N GLY A 218 12.75 8.97 -0.85
CA GLY A 218 11.76 8.76 -1.90
C GLY A 218 12.38 8.27 -3.18
N ASP A 219 11.60 8.33 -4.24
CA ASP A 219 12.00 7.90 -5.58
C ASP A 219 11.63 9.00 -6.59
N THR A 220 12.45 9.20 -7.62
CA THR A 220 12.09 10.02 -8.78
C THR A 220 12.13 9.19 -10.05
N LEU A 221 11.10 9.33 -10.88
CA LEU A 221 10.97 8.65 -12.16
C LEU A 221 11.43 9.59 -13.27
N LEU A 222 12.43 9.18 -14.04
CA LEU A 222 12.92 9.93 -15.19
C LEU A 222 12.60 9.15 -16.47
N LEU A 223 11.89 9.80 -17.39
CA LEU A 223 11.58 9.25 -18.70
C LEU A 223 12.74 9.54 -19.68
N ALA A 224 13.04 8.61 -20.57
CA ALA A 224 13.96 8.84 -21.67
C ALA A 224 13.33 9.79 -22.72
N GLY A 225 14.14 10.63 -23.36
CA GLY A 225 13.67 11.46 -24.46
C GLY A 225 13.50 10.68 -25.76
N GLN A 226 13.09 11.39 -26.81
CA GLN A 226 12.93 10.80 -28.14
C GLN A 226 14.30 10.41 -28.72
N PRO A 227 14.39 9.30 -29.49
CA PRO A 227 15.63 8.92 -30.14
C PRO A 227 16.05 10.00 -31.15
N ILE A 228 17.34 10.33 -31.18
CA ILE A 228 17.87 11.36 -32.10
C ILE A 228 18.16 10.68 -33.45
N PRO A 229 17.49 11.04 -34.56
CA PRO A 229 17.69 10.37 -35.84
C PRO A 229 19.12 10.47 -36.38
N SER A 230 19.82 11.58 -36.07
CA SER A 230 21.19 11.83 -36.54
C SER A 230 22.27 11.14 -35.72
N GLU A 231 21.97 10.63 -34.51
CA GLU A 231 22.94 10.02 -33.60
C GLU A 231 22.43 8.65 -33.14
N PRO A 232 22.70 7.59 -33.92
CA PRO A 232 22.17 6.28 -33.63
C PRO A 232 22.59 5.78 -32.24
N GLY A 233 21.60 5.34 -31.46
CA GLY A 233 21.80 4.84 -30.09
C GLY A 233 21.76 5.93 -29.01
N LYS A 234 21.64 7.21 -29.37
CA LYS A 234 21.41 8.29 -28.41
C LYS A 234 19.97 8.75 -28.42
N SER A 235 19.48 9.11 -27.24
CA SER A 235 18.20 9.78 -27.06
C SER A 235 18.43 11.24 -26.70
N ALA A 236 17.50 12.10 -27.10
CA ALA A 236 17.45 13.45 -26.57
C ALA A 236 17.27 13.36 -25.05
N PRO A 237 17.74 14.37 -24.29
CA PRO A 237 17.43 14.42 -22.88
C PRO A 237 15.92 14.35 -22.63
N GLY A 238 15.53 13.57 -21.63
CA GLY A 238 14.15 13.43 -21.19
C GLY A 238 13.54 14.73 -20.68
N PRO A 239 12.23 14.70 -20.33
CA PRO A 239 11.57 15.84 -19.71
C PRO A 239 12.24 16.21 -18.38
N VAL A 240 12.19 17.51 -18.06
CA VAL A 240 12.70 18.03 -16.78
C VAL A 240 11.82 17.54 -15.64
N VAL A 241 12.43 16.89 -14.66
CA VAL A 241 11.79 16.45 -13.44
C VAL A 241 12.37 17.23 -12.28
N ASN A 242 11.51 18.01 -11.62
CA ASN A 242 11.88 18.90 -10.52
C ASN A 242 11.37 18.38 -9.16
N SER A 243 11.02 17.10 -9.07
CA SER A 243 10.39 16.53 -7.89
C SER A 243 10.69 15.05 -7.69
N PHE A 244 10.43 14.56 -6.49
CA PHE A 244 10.47 13.15 -6.13
C PHE A 244 9.26 12.77 -5.27
N PHE A 245 8.93 11.48 -5.22
CA PHE A 245 7.82 10.91 -4.46
C PHE A 245 8.33 10.33 -3.15
N ASP A 246 7.80 10.81 -2.02
CA ASP A 246 8.16 10.40 -0.65
C ASP A 246 8.00 8.88 -0.44
N SER A 247 8.93 8.25 0.26
CA SER A 247 8.89 6.80 0.48
C SER A 247 7.87 6.37 1.53
N THR A 248 7.47 7.26 2.44
CA THR A 248 6.59 6.93 3.58
C THR A 248 5.32 7.75 3.59
N ARG A 249 5.37 9.04 3.24
CA ARG A 249 4.21 9.94 3.30
C ARG A 249 3.34 9.79 2.06
N VAL A 250 2.03 9.85 2.29
CA VAL A 250 1.01 9.70 1.26
C VAL A 250 0.19 10.98 1.11
N ALA A 251 -0.49 11.11 -0.04
CA ALA A 251 -1.35 12.21 -0.35
C ALA A 251 -2.57 11.75 -1.15
N LEU A 252 -3.66 12.51 -1.02
CA LEU A 252 -4.76 12.49 -1.97
C LEU A 252 -4.45 13.49 -3.08
N TYR A 253 -4.46 13.02 -4.31
CA TYR A 253 -4.37 13.87 -5.50
C TYR A 253 -5.78 14.11 -6.02
N VAL A 254 -6.13 15.38 -6.18
CA VAL A 254 -7.48 15.81 -6.58
C VAL A 254 -7.35 16.77 -7.76
N GLN A 255 -8.10 16.52 -8.82
CA GLN A 255 -8.23 17.44 -9.94
C GLN A 255 -9.71 17.73 -10.17
N GLN A 256 -10.07 18.99 -10.36
CA GLN A 256 -11.41 19.37 -10.81
C GLN A 256 -11.37 19.65 -12.30
N ILE A 257 -12.13 18.89 -13.08
CA ILE A 257 -12.11 18.97 -14.54
C ILE A 257 -12.96 20.15 -14.97
N ARG A 258 -12.30 21.28 -15.24
CA ARG A 258 -12.93 22.49 -15.80
C ARG A 258 -12.76 22.52 -17.32
N SER A 259 -13.74 23.06 -18.04
CA SER A 259 -13.75 23.10 -19.52
C SER A 259 -12.57 23.87 -20.14
N TRP A 260 -11.83 24.65 -19.35
CA TRP A 260 -10.71 25.47 -19.81
C TRP A 260 -9.45 25.20 -18.96
N GLY A 261 -8.64 24.21 -19.38
CA GLY A 261 -7.18 24.24 -19.23
C GLY A 261 -6.54 24.05 -17.84
N GLY A 262 -7.21 23.40 -16.88
CA GLY A 262 -6.60 23.04 -15.60
C GLY A 262 -5.86 21.70 -15.64
N ASP A 263 -4.66 21.65 -16.21
CA ASP A 263 -3.82 20.43 -16.24
C ASP A 263 -3.00 20.32 -14.95
N GLY A 264 -3.53 19.66 -13.93
CA GLY A 264 -2.78 19.39 -12.71
C GLY A 264 -3.61 18.85 -11.56
N PHE A 265 -2.98 18.02 -10.73
CA PHE A 265 -3.55 17.57 -9.46
C PHE A 265 -3.16 18.53 -8.33
N ASP A 266 -4.14 18.93 -7.53
CA ASP A 266 -3.95 19.43 -6.17
C ASP A 266 -3.54 18.25 -5.28
N GLN A 267 -2.41 18.40 -4.58
CA GLN A 267 -1.88 17.36 -3.71
C GLN A 267 -2.18 17.71 -2.26
N ARG A 268 -2.96 16.85 -1.59
CA ARG A 268 -3.37 17.02 -0.20
C ARG A 268 -2.68 15.96 0.68
N PRO A 269 -1.63 16.32 1.45
CA PRO A 269 -0.96 15.39 2.34
C PRO A 269 -1.97 14.79 3.34
N ILE A 270 -1.99 13.47 3.50
CA ILE A 270 -2.86 12.81 4.47
C ILE A 270 -1.98 12.25 5.58
N GLU A 271 -2.22 12.67 6.81
CA GLU A 271 -1.48 12.21 7.98
C GLU A 271 -2.27 11.16 8.75
N GLY A 272 -1.58 10.19 9.36
CA GLY A 272 -2.22 9.15 10.16
C GLY A 272 -2.91 8.03 9.37
N VAL A 273 -2.64 7.90 8.07
CA VAL A 273 -3.12 6.75 7.28
C VAL A 273 -2.50 5.46 7.83
N PRO A 274 -3.31 4.45 8.17
CA PRO A 274 -2.85 3.12 8.57
C PRO A 274 -1.85 2.48 7.60
N ARG A 275 -1.07 1.51 8.06
CA ARG A 275 -0.08 0.79 7.23
C ARG A 275 -0.27 -0.71 7.20
N TYR A 276 -0.72 -1.32 8.29
CA TYR A 276 -0.59 -2.76 8.51
C TYR A 276 -1.94 -3.47 8.68
N ASN A 277 -2.96 -2.76 9.15
CA ASN A 277 -4.26 -3.32 9.48
C ASN A 277 -5.35 -2.80 8.53
N ASN A 278 -6.42 -3.58 8.44
CA ASN A 278 -7.59 -3.26 7.62
C ASN A 278 -8.62 -2.49 8.46
N TYR A 279 -9.20 -1.44 7.88
CA TYR A 279 -10.19 -0.57 8.51
C TYR A 279 -11.40 -0.40 7.61
N ASN A 280 -12.59 -0.71 8.14
CA ASN A 280 -13.88 -0.53 7.48
C ASN A 280 -13.88 -0.89 5.99
N LEU A 281 -13.51 -2.13 5.68
CA LEU A 281 -13.44 -2.63 4.30
C LEU A 281 -14.82 -2.64 3.61
N SER A 282 -15.88 -2.60 4.39
CA SER A 282 -17.27 -2.42 3.95
C SER A 282 -17.65 -0.97 3.66
N ALA A 283 -16.74 0.01 3.78
CA ALA A 283 -17.04 1.40 3.51
C ALA A 283 -17.59 1.56 2.09
N PHE A 284 -18.87 1.91 2.00
CA PHE A 284 -19.59 2.01 0.74
C PHE A 284 -20.80 2.90 0.94
N GLY A 285 -21.02 3.84 0.03
CA GLY A 285 -22.25 4.63 0.04
C GLY A 285 -23.34 3.89 -0.74
N GLY A 286 -24.53 3.71 -0.16
CA GLY A 286 -25.70 3.15 -0.87
C GLY A 286 -25.78 1.62 -0.92
N GLU A 287 -26.73 1.09 -1.69
CA GLU A 287 -26.96 -0.35 -1.84
C GLU A 287 -25.92 -0.98 -2.79
N SER A 288 -25.26 -2.05 -2.34
CA SER A 288 -24.29 -2.85 -3.10
C SER A 288 -24.94 -4.10 -3.70
N ILE A 289 -24.56 -4.44 -4.93
CA ILE A 289 -25.10 -5.65 -5.56
C ILE A 289 -24.54 -6.91 -4.90
N LEU A 290 -23.27 -6.89 -4.48
CA LEU A 290 -22.67 -8.02 -3.77
C LEU A 290 -23.39 -8.30 -2.45
N GLU A 291 -23.79 -7.25 -1.72
CA GLU A 291 -24.55 -7.38 -0.46
C GLU A 291 -25.93 -7.98 -0.67
N ILE A 292 -26.67 -7.51 -1.68
CA ILE A 292 -28.01 -8.05 -1.99
C ILE A 292 -27.93 -9.46 -2.54
N SER A 293 -26.88 -9.75 -3.31
CA SER A 293 -26.73 -11.04 -3.99
C SER A 293 -26.50 -12.23 -3.07
N GLY A 294 -26.27 -11.99 -1.76
CA GLY A 294 -25.96 -13.02 -0.77
C GLY A 294 -24.64 -13.74 -1.01
N ARG A 295 -23.82 -13.26 -1.97
CA ARG A 295 -22.50 -13.82 -2.24
C ARG A 295 -21.59 -13.59 -1.05
N ARG A 296 -20.66 -14.53 -0.82
CA ARG A 296 -19.62 -14.40 0.20
C ARG A 296 -18.84 -13.11 -0.07
N LYS A 297 -18.93 -12.17 0.88
CA LYS A 297 -18.29 -10.86 0.78
C LYS A 297 -16.81 -11.01 1.12
N PRO A 298 -15.88 -10.83 0.16
CA PRO A 298 -14.48 -11.13 0.40
C PRO A 298 -13.86 -10.25 1.51
N TRP A 299 -14.38 -9.04 1.69
CA TRP A 299 -13.95 -8.11 2.74
C TRP A 299 -14.42 -8.49 4.16
N GLU A 300 -15.41 -9.38 4.32
CA GLU A 300 -15.85 -9.87 5.64
C GLU A 300 -15.02 -11.07 6.13
N LEU A 301 -14.11 -11.60 5.29
CA LEU A 301 -13.31 -12.77 5.63
C LEU A 301 -12.21 -12.49 6.64
N GLN A 302 -11.77 -11.23 6.72
CA GLN A 302 -10.78 -10.79 7.68
C GLN A 302 -11.42 -9.76 8.62
N PRO A 303 -11.09 -9.80 9.92
CA PRO A 303 -11.57 -8.78 10.84
C PRO A 303 -11.08 -7.40 10.37
N SER A 304 -12.02 -6.49 10.15
CA SER A 304 -11.72 -5.08 9.91
C SER A 304 -11.97 -4.28 11.18
N LEU A 305 -11.08 -3.33 11.46
CA LEU A 305 -11.25 -2.37 12.54
C LEU A 305 -12.33 -1.32 12.19
N PRO A 306 -12.78 -0.52 13.19
CA PRO A 306 -13.81 0.50 12.99
C PRO A 306 -13.47 1.50 11.88
N ALA A 307 -14.48 2.26 11.44
CA ALA A 307 -14.32 3.31 10.44
C ALA A 307 -13.22 4.30 10.82
N LEU A 308 -12.46 4.70 9.80
CA LEU A 308 -11.52 5.82 9.93
C LEU A 308 -12.29 7.13 9.89
N ASP A 309 -11.69 8.14 10.49
CA ASP A 309 -12.15 9.52 10.45
C ASP A 309 -10.96 10.47 10.30
N ILE A 310 -10.23 10.32 9.19
CA ILE A 310 -9.05 11.14 8.92
C ILE A 310 -9.47 12.26 7.98
N ALA A 311 -9.46 13.49 8.49
CA ALA A 311 -9.70 14.68 7.69
C ALA A 311 -8.59 14.85 6.64
N VAL A 312 -8.99 15.03 5.38
CA VAL A 312 -8.05 15.45 4.35
C VAL A 312 -7.97 16.97 4.41
N PRO A 313 -6.77 17.59 4.45
CA PRO A 313 -6.65 19.04 4.46
C PRO A 313 -7.40 19.69 3.29
N ASP A 314 -7.95 20.88 3.56
CA ASP A 314 -8.50 21.73 2.50
C ASP A 314 -7.40 22.17 1.53
N SER A 315 -7.80 22.67 0.35
CA SER A 315 -6.88 23.23 -0.63
C SER A 315 -6.03 24.34 0.04
N PRO A 316 -4.75 24.52 -0.34
CA PRO A 316 -3.87 25.53 0.25
C PRO A 316 -4.53 26.91 0.32
N ALA A 317 -4.19 27.67 1.36
CA ALA A 317 -4.89 28.88 1.77
C ALA A 317 -4.94 30.02 0.74
N ASP A 318 -4.20 29.95 -0.37
CA ASP A 318 -4.29 30.91 -1.47
C ASP A 318 -5.44 30.53 -2.41
N PRO A 319 -6.59 31.22 -2.34
CA PRO A 319 -7.78 30.87 -3.12
C PRO A 319 -7.56 31.04 -4.63
N GLN A 320 -6.59 31.84 -5.06
CA GLN A 320 -6.29 32.03 -6.49
C GLN A 320 -5.56 30.83 -7.09
N SER A 321 -4.90 30.03 -6.24
CA SER A 321 -4.19 28.82 -6.65
C SER A 321 -5.01 27.53 -6.50
N ALA A 322 -6.19 27.62 -5.89
CA ALA A 322 -7.04 26.47 -5.62
C ALA A 322 -7.59 25.87 -6.92
N ILE A 323 -7.10 24.69 -7.27
CA ILE A 323 -7.57 23.90 -8.43
C ILE A 323 -8.97 23.33 -8.15
N VAL A 324 -9.29 23.09 -6.88
CA VAL A 324 -10.51 22.45 -6.42
C VAL A 324 -11.30 23.42 -5.54
N ASP A 325 -12.59 23.56 -5.83
CA ASP A 325 -13.48 24.44 -5.09
C ASP A 325 -13.59 24.02 -3.60
N ALA A 326 -13.68 25.02 -2.71
CA ALA A 326 -13.59 24.81 -1.25
C ALA A 326 -14.79 24.08 -0.62
N ASP A 327 -15.90 23.96 -1.35
CA ASP A 327 -17.12 23.26 -0.95
C ASP A 327 -17.07 21.75 -1.18
N ILE A 328 -16.09 21.28 -1.95
CA ILE A 328 -15.80 19.86 -2.12
C ILE A 328 -14.85 19.42 -1.00
N LYS A 329 -15.35 18.57 -0.11
CA LYS A 329 -14.62 18.06 1.06
C LYS A 329 -14.27 16.59 0.88
N PHE A 330 -13.17 16.18 1.52
CA PHE A 330 -12.66 14.82 1.46
C PHE A 330 -12.35 14.31 2.87
N ARG A 331 -12.64 13.02 3.10
CA ARG A 331 -12.40 12.35 4.38
C ARG A 331 -12.05 10.90 4.13
N VAL A 332 -11.03 10.37 4.79
CA VAL A 332 -10.71 8.94 4.70
C VAL A 332 -11.57 8.17 5.68
N VAL A 333 -12.31 7.19 5.18
CA VAL A 333 -13.32 6.42 5.95
C VAL A 333 -13.02 4.92 6.05
N GLY A 334 -12.04 4.44 5.28
CA GLY A 334 -11.63 3.03 5.23
C GLY A 334 -10.26 2.85 4.58
N TYR A 335 -9.63 1.72 4.85
CA TYR A 335 -8.29 1.39 4.36
C TYR A 335 -8.10 -0.13 4.30
N GLY A 336 -7.66 -0.65 3.16
CA GLY A 336 -7.17 -2.02 3.01
C GLY A 336 -5.66 -2.00 2.89
N ALA A 337 -4.95 -2.62 3.84
CA ALA A 337 -3.48 -2.55 3.90
C ALA A 337 -2.78 -3.33 2.78
N TYR A 338 -3.36 -4.47 2.41
CA TYR A 338 -2.90 -5.33 1.33
C TYR A 338 -4.12 -6.01 0.71
N ALA A 339 -4.64 -5.41 -0.36
CA ALA A 339 -5.89 -5.83 -0.97
C ALA A 339 -5.85 -5.73 -2.50
N GLU A 340 -6.66 -6.55 -3.13
CA GLU A 340 -6.97 -6.43 -4.56
C GLU A 340 -8.28 -5.68 -4.75
N SER A 341 -8.44 -5.09 -5.93
CA SER A 341 -9.66 -4.39 -6.30
C SER A 341 -10.66 -5.40 -6.89
N ALA A 342 -11.79 -5.61 -6.23
CA ALA A 342 -12.93 -6.32 -6.81
C ALA A 342 -13.98 -5.32 -7.31
N GLU A 343 -14.53 -5.61 -8.47
CA GLU A 343 -15.63 -4.85 -9.05
C GLU A 343 -16.93 -5.14 -8.28
N ASP A 344 -17.62 -4.06 -7.91
CA ASP A 344 -18.96 -4.05 -7.32
C ASP A 344 -19.82 -3.02 -8.06
N TRP A 345 -21.13 -3.03 -7.81
CA TRP A 345 -22.07 -2.08 -8.39
C TRP A 345 -22.89 -1.44 -7.29
N ARG A 346 -23.01 -0.12 -7.40
CA ARG A 346 -23.83 0.69 -6.50
C ARG A 346 -25.10 1.11 -7.19
N LYS A 347 -26.22 0.97 -6.49
CA LYS A 347 -27.50 1.55 -6.91
C LYS A 347 -27.45 3.07 -6.73
N VAL A 348 -27.73 3.80 -7.79
CA VAL A 348 -27.82 5.26 -7.75
C VAL A 348 -29.17 5.66 -8.31
N ASP A 349 -29.86 6.53 -7.60
CA ASP A 349 -31.15 7.05 -8.07
C ASP A 349 -30.93 7.94 -9.30
N PRO A 350 -31.53 7.63 -10.47
CA PRO A 350 -31.50 8.52 -11.63
C PRO A 350 -31.88 9.96 -11.33
N ALA A 351 -32.79 10.21 -10.38
CA ALA A 351 -33.21 11.57 -10.01
C ALA A 351 -32.07 12.38 -9.37
N SER A 352 -31.11 11.71 -8.74
CA SER A 352 -29.89 12.34 -8.20
C SER A 352 -28.87 12.72 -9.29
N LEU A 353 -29.07 12.23 -10.52
CA LEU A 353 -28.24 12.47 -11.70
C LEU A 353 -28.87 13.53 -12.63
N THR A 354 -29.76 14.39 -12.13
CA THR A 354 -30.56 15.33 -12.95
C THR A 354 -29.79 16.53 -13.52
N SER A 355 -28.47 16.59 -13.35
CA SER A 355 -27.56 17.58 -13.94
C SER A 355 -26.75 17.03 -15.11
N PHE A 356 -26.92 15.77 -15.49
CA PHE A 356 -26.11 15.16 -16.54
C PHE A 356 -26.51 15.64 -17.95
N ARG A 357 -25.48 15.70 -18.81
CA ARG A 357 -25.52 16.22 -20.19
C ARG A 357 -26.51 15.45 -21.07
N ASP A 358 -26.97 16.12 -22.13
CA ASP A 358 -27.62 15.46 -23.27
C ASP A 358 -26.78 14.26 -23.73
N GLY A 359 -27.40 13.08 -23.78
CA GLY A 359 -26.76 11.83 -24.20
C GLY A 359 -26.24 10.93 -23.08
N PHE A 360 -26.45 11.26 -21.80
CA PHE A 360 -26.17 10.32 -20.70
C PHE A 360 -27.04 9.06 -20.85
N ARG A 361 -26.40 7.89 -20.91
CA ARG A 361 -27.09 6.60 -20.98
C ARG A 361 -27.14 5.97 -19.60
N PHE A 362 -28.34 5.63 -19.14
CA PHE A 362 -28.49 4.89 -17.90
C PHE A 362 -27.87 3.48 -18.05
N ASN A 363 -27.29 2.98 -16.96
CA ASN A 363 -26.76 1.64 -16.82
C ASN A 363 -27.70 0.82 -15.91
N PRO A 364 -28.86 0.38 -16.40
CA PRO A 364 -29.77 -0.43 -15.62
C PRO A 364 -29.07 -1.74 -15.23
N LEU A 365 -29.22 -2.15 -13.98
CA LEU A 365 -28.70 -3.42 -13.48
C LEU A 365 -29.86 -4.36 -13.19
N ARG A 366 -29.71 -5.62 -13.60
CA ARG A 366 -30.70 -6.68 -13.39
C ARG A 366 -30.02 -7.87 -12.74
N SER A 367 -30.63 -8.39 -11.68
CA SER A 367 -30.10 -9.57 -10.99
C SER A 367 -31.03 -10.75 -11.17
N VAL A 368 -30.47 -11.86 -11.66
CA VAL A 368 -31.16 -13.13 -11.82
C VAL A 368 -30.58 -14.13 -10.84
N PHE A 369 -31.41 -14.68 -9.97
CA PHE A 369 -31.01 -15.63 -8.94
C PHE A 369 -31.35 -17.05 -9.37
N LEU A 370 -30.41 -17.97 -9.21
CA LEU A 370 -30.58 -19.40 -9.43
C LEU A 370 -31.00 -20.09 -8.14
N TYR A 371 -32.13 -20.78 -8.17
CA TYR A 371 -32.65 -21.60 -7.08
C TYR A 371 -32.54 -23.08 -7.46
N SER A 372 -32.12 -23.90 -6.49
CA SER A 372 -32.10 -25.35 -6.61
C SER A 372 -33.17 -25.94 -5.71
N ALA A 373 -34.05 -26.76 -6.30
CA ALA A 373 -35.02 -27.56 -5.58
C ALA A 373 -34.44 -28.91 -5.12
N LEU A 374 -33.15 -29.17 -5.37
CA LEU A 374 -32.46 -30.34 -4.84
C LEU A 374 -32.35 -30.23 -3.31
N PRO A 375 -32.71 -31.28 -2.56
CA PRO A 375 -32.53 -31.29 -1.12
C PRO A 375 -31.03 -31.25 -0.77
N ASP A 376 -30.70 -30.58 0.34
CA ASP A 376 -29.38 -30.64 0.96
C ASP A 376 -29.13 -32.01 1.61
N ALA A 377 -27.96 -32.17 2.26
CA ALA A 377 -27.58 -33.41 2.93
C ALA A 377 -28.58 -33.83 4.04
N ASP A 378 -29.36 -32.88 4.56
CA ASP A 378 -30.37 -33.10 5.60
C ASP A 378 -31.79 -33.30 5.01
N GLY A 379 -31.92 -33.39 3.68
CA GLY A 379 -33.21 -33.55 3.00
C GLY A 379 -34.01 -32.26 2.86
N LYS A 380 -33.47 -31.10 3.26
CA LYS A 380 -34.17 -29.81 3.22
C LYS A 380 -33.92 -29.11 1.90
N LYS A 381 -34.98 -28.56 1.30
CA LYS A 381 -34.85 -27.69 0.13
C LYS A 381 -34.33 -26.33 0.58
N ASN A 382 -33.26 -25.86 -0.04
CA ASN A 382 -32.71 -24.55 0.27
C ASN A 382 -33.55 -23.46 -0.40
N GLU A 383 -34.25 -22.65 0.39
CA GLU A 383 -35.02 -21.50 -0.11
C GLU A 383 -34.12 -20.31 -0.49
N LYS A 384 -32.82 -20.37 -0.17
CA LYS A 384 -31.87 -19.33 -0.55
C LYS A 384 -31.33 -19.57 -1.97
N PRO A 385 -31.04 -18.50 -2.72
CA PRO A 385 -30.42 -18.65 -4.02
C PRO A 385 -29.04 -19.31 -3.90
N VAL A 386 -28.76 -20.25 -4.81
CA VAL A 386 -27.47 -20.94 -4.90
C VAL A 386 -26.44 -20.08 -5.64
N PHE A 387 -26.91 -19.29 -6.60
CA PHE A 387 -26.07 -18.39 -7.39
C PHE A 387 -26.86 -17.16 -7.83
N SER A 388 -26.15 -16.10 -8.19
CA SER A 388 -26.71 -14.84 -8.70
C SER A 388 -25.97 -14.40 -9.94
N PHE A 389 -26.67 -13.89 -10.92
CA PHE A 389 -26.13 -13.34 -12.16
C PHE A 389 -26.51 -11.86 -12.23
N ASN A 390 -25.53 -10.99 -12.44
CA ASN A 390 -25.75 -9.56 -12.50
C ASN A 390 -25.49 -9.08 -13.93
N PHE A 391 -26.49 -8.44 -14.53
CA PHE A 391 -26.46 -7.99 -15.91
C PHE A 391 -26.57 -6.49 -16.00
N LEU A 392 -25.88 -5.92 -16.99
CA LEU A 392 -26.05 -4.54 -17.43
C LEU A 392 -26.52 -4.58 -18.88
N PRO A 393 -27.83 -4.64 -19.13
CA PRO A 393 -28.36 -4.90 -20.47
C PRO A 393 -27.89 -3.90 -21.54
N ASN A 394 -27.66 -2.65 -21.15
CA ASN A 394 -27.17 -1.59 -22.05
C ASN A 394 -25.68 -1.70 -22.40
N LEU A 395 -24.93 -2.59 -21.74
CA LEU A 395 -23.54 -2.88 -22.04
C LEU A 395 -23.45 -4.29 -22.65
N PRO A 396 -23.28 -4.43 -23.98
CA PRO A 396 -23.25 -5.73 -24.65
C PRO A 396 -22.31 -6.77 -24.04
N ALA A 397 -21.18 -6.34 -23.47
CA ALA A 397 -20.22 -7.23 -22.80
C ALA A 397 -20.69 -7.77 -21.44
N ARG A 398 -21.67 -7.11 -20.80
CA ARG A 398 -22.17 -7.42 -19.45
C ARG A 398 -23.64 -7.84 -19.44
N ARG A 399 -24.24 -8.02 -20.61
CA ARG A 399 -25.61 -8.53 -20.75
C ARG A 399 -25.69 -10.05 -20.83
N LEU A 400 -24.54 -10.73 -20.84
CA LEU A 400 -24.40 -12.19 -20.93
C LEU A 400 -23.59 -12.73 -19.75
N ALA A 401 -24.03 -13.87 -19.21
CA ALA A 401 -23.27 -14.70 -18.30
C ALA A 401 -23.40 -16.15 -18.80
N ALA A 402 -22.28 -16.77 -19.17
CA ALA A 402 -22.28 -18.12 -19.72
C ALA A 402 -21.11 -18.95 -19.19
N ASN A 403 -21.33 -20.26 -19.11
CA ASN A 403 -20.31 -21.29 -18.93
C ASN A 403 -20.57 -22.42 -19.94
N ASP A 404 -19.86 -23.55 -19.82
CA ASP A 404 -19.95 -24.67 -20.75
C ASP A 404 -21.30 -25.43 -20.75
N VAL A 405 -22.24 -25.06 -19.88
CA VAL A 405 -23.54 -25.74 -19.72
C VAL A 405 -24.72 -24.78 -19.90
N LEU A 406 -24.64 -23.59 -19.29
CA LEU A 406 -25.71 -22.62 -19.17
C LEU A 406 -25.24 -21.25 -19.67
N GLY A 407 -26.02 -20.66 -20.58
CA GLY A 407 -25.92 -19.26 -20.96
C GLY A 407 -27.18 -18.50 -20.53
N ILE A 408 -27.01 -17.32 -19.95
CA ILE A 408 -28.11 -16.41 -19.62
C ILE A 408 -27.81 -15.05 -20.24
N GLU A 409 -28.72 -14.54 -21.07
CA GLU A 409 -28.67 -13.19 -21.62
C GLU A 409 -29.84 -12.37 -21.10
N TYR A 410 -29.59 -11.10 -20.76
CA TYR A 410 -30.63 -10.17 -20.29
C TYR A 410 -30.63 -8.90 -21.14
N THR A 411 -31.76 -8.58 -21.74
CA THR A 411 -31.96 -7.43 -22.65
C THR A 411 -33.13 -6.54 -22.19
N LEU A 412 -33.18 -5.29 -22.67
CA LEU A 412 -34.27 -4.35 -22.37
C LEU A 412 -35.00 -3.91 -23.65
N GLY A 413 -35.50 -4.86 -24.43
CA GLY A 413 -36.22 -4.60 -25.67
C GLY A 413 -35.32 -4.27 -26.86
N PRO A 414 -35.92 -3.72 -27.94
CA PRO A 414 -35.24 -3.45 -29.20
C PRO A 414 -34.02 -2.53 -29.08
N ASP A 415 -34.11 -1.52 -28.21
CA ASP A 415 -33.04 -0.52 -28.03
C ASP A 415 -31.85 -1.03 -27.20
N ALA A 416 -32.03 -2.17 -26.52
CA ALA A 416 -31.04 -2.75 -25.62
C ALA A 416 -30.82 -4.25 -25.91
N GLY A 417 -30.74 -4.59 -27.19
CA GLY A 417 -30.17 -5.86 -27.65
C GLY A 417 -31.16 -6.93 -28.10
N MET A 418 -32.48 -6.72 -28.01
CA MET A 418 -33.48 -7.71 -28.42
C MET A 418 -34.55 -7.11 -29.31
N SER A 419 -34.20 -6.95 -30.59
CA SER A 419 -35.19 -6.59 -31.62
C SER A 419 -36.28 -7.66 -31.74
N ASP A 420 -37.46 -7.27 -32.22
CA ASP A 420 -38.55 -8.22 -32.48
C ASP A 420 -38.12 -9.33 -33.45
N GLN A 421 -37.29 -8.97 -34.44
CA GLN A 421 -36.72 -9.92 -35.37
C GLN A 421 -35.84 -10.96 -34.67
N ARG A 422 -34.93 -10.50 -33.77
CA ARG A 422 -34.06 -11.40 -33.01
C ARG A 422 -34.87 -12.29 -32.08
N TRP A 423 -35.88 -11.76 -31.41
CA TRP A 423 -36.78 -12.54 -30.57
C TRP A 423 -37.50 -13.63 -31.38
N SER A 424 -38.02 -13.27 -32.56
CA SER A 424 -38.66 -14.22 -33.48
C SER A 424 -37.70 -15.32 -33.94
N ASP A 425 -36.44 -14.96 -34.22
CA ASP A 425 -35.39 -15.91 -34.60
C ASP A 425 -35.04 -16.87 -33.44
N LEU A 426 -34.85 -16.34 -32.24
CA LEU A 426 -34.56 -17.12 -31.03
C LEU A 426 -35.77 -17.94 -30.55
N SER A 427 -36.98 -17.62 -30.99
CA SER A 427 -38.21 -18.34 -30.68
C SER A 427 -38.49 -19.53 -31.61
N VAL A 428 -37.71 -19.71 -32.69
CA VAL A 428 -37.96 -20.81 -33.62
C VAL A 428 -37.58 -22.16 -33.00
N GLN A 429 -38.52 -23.10 -33.00
CA GLN A 429 -38.27 -24.50 -32.69
C GLN A 429 -37.35 -25.10 -33.76
N LEU A 430 -36.19 -25.63 -33.36
CA LEU A 430 -35.29 -26.31 -34.27
C LEU A 430 -35.64 -27.81 -34.35
N PRO A 431 -35.24 -28.50 -35.41
CA PRO A 431 -35.32 -29.96 -35.46
C PRO A 431 -34.58 -30.59 -34.25
N PRO A 432 -35.03 -31.76 -33.76
CA PRO A 432 -34.36 -32.46 -32.67
C PRO A 432 -32.87 -32.65 -32.92
N ASP A 433 -32.07 -32.63 -31.85
CA ASP A 433 -30.62 -32.82 -31.86
C ASP A 433 -29.84 -31.77 -32.70
N THR A 434 -30.46 -30.62 -32.98
CA THR A 434 -29.79 -29.51 -33.65
C THR A 434 -28.99 -28.67 -32.65
N GLU A 435 -27.67 -28.64 -32.81
CA GLU A 435 -26.76 -27.78 -32.02
C GLU A 435 -26.60 -26.39 -32.66
N HIS A 436 -26.65 -26.29 -33.99
CA HIS A 436 -26.46 -25.05 -34.72
C HIS A 436 -27.48 -24.93 -35.85
N ALA A 437 -28.06 -23.74 -36.01
CA ALA A 437 -28.98 -23.47 -37.10
C ALA A 437 -28.77 -22.09 -37.71
N LEU A 438 -29.02 -21.98 -39.02
CA LEU A 438 -29.12 -20.71 -39.71
C LEU A 438 -30.57 -20.42 -40.07
N ILE A 439 -31.01 -19.21 -39.78
CA ILE A 439 -32.28 -18.67 -40.23
C ILE A 439 -31.96 -17.74 -41.40
N VAL A 440 -32.40 -18.15 -42.58
CA VAL A 440 -32.14 -17.44 -43.84
C VAL A 440 -33.44 -16.86 -44.32
N GLU A 441 -33.43 -15.56 -44.58
CA GLU A 441 -34.59 -14.82 -45.04
C GLU A 441 -34.20 -13.97 -46.26
N ILE A 442 -34.94 -14.14 -47.35
CA ILE A 442 -34.73 -13.38 -48.58
C ILE A 442 -35.92 -12.43 -48.75
N PRO A 443 -35.68 -11.11 -48.80
CA PRO A 443 -36.72 -10.14 -49.06
C PRO A 443 -37.39 -10.43 -50.40
N SER A 444 -38.71 -10.34 -50.44
CA SER A 444 -39.44 -10.51 -51.68
C SER A 444 -39.15 -9.38 -52.67
N ALA A 445 -39.17 -9.71 -53.96
CA ALA A 445 -38.99 -8.72 -55.04
C ALA A 445 -40.14 -7.70 -55.10
N THR A 446 -41.32 -8.04 -54.57
CA THR A 446 -42.46 -7.14 -54.44
C THR A 446 -42.96 -7.09 -53.00
N PRO A 447 -43.43 -5.93 -52.48
CA PRO A 447 -43.97 -5.82 -51.12
C PRO A 447 -45.20 -6.71 -50.84
N ALA A 448 -45.83 -7.26 -51.88
CA ALA A 448 -47.03 -8.10 -51.76
C ALA A 448 -46.72 -9.59 -51.48
N GLU A 449 -45.49 -10.03 -51.73
CA GLU A 449 -45.06 -11.41 -51.48
C GLU A 449 -44.38 -11.52 -50.11
N ALA A 450 -44.70 -12.56 -49.34
CA ALA A 450 -44.06 -12.79 -48.04
C ALA A 450 -42.59 -13.21 -48.22
N PRO A 451 -41.65 -12.69 -47.41
CA PRO A 451 -40.23 -13.01 -47.54
C PRO A 451 -40.00 -14.52 -47.38
N LEU A 452 -39.10 -15.07 -48.19
CA LEU A 452 -38.75 -16.49 -48.11
C LEU A 452 -37.88 -16.72 -46.87
N ARG A 453 -38.51 -17.18 -45.77
CA ARG A 453 -37.82 -17.54 -44.52
C ARG A 453 -37.67 -19.05 -44.38
N LYS A 454 -36.44 -19.53 -44.17
CA LYS A 454 -36.14 -20.95 -43.90
C LYS A 454 -35.20 -21.09 -42.70
N VAL A 455 -35.44 -22.13 -41.91
CA VAL A 455 -34.57 -22.51 -40.78
C VAL A 455 -33.86 -23.81 -41.16
N VAL A 456 -32.53 -23.78 -41.14
CA VAL A 456 -31.70 -24.87 -41.62
C VAL A 456 -30.74 -25.30 -40.50
N PRO A 457 -30.82 -26.54 -40.01
CA PRO A 457 -29.77 -27.12 -39.17
C PRO A 457 -28.46 -27.15 -39.95
N VAL A 458 -27.36 -26.74 -39.31
CA VAL A 458 -26.07 -26.68 -39.97
C VAL A 458 -24.97 -27.32 -39.13
N GLN A 459 -23.96 -27.81 -39.84
CA GLN A 459 -22.67 -28.23 -39.32
C GLN A 459 -21.59 -27.60 -40.21
N VAL A 460 -20.33 -27.64 -39.77
CA VAL A 460 -19.20 -27.22 -40.61
C VAL A 460 -19.20 -28.05 -41.90
N GLY A 461 -19.12 -27.38 -43.04
CA GLY A 461 -19.20 -27.99 -44.37
C GLY A 461 -20.61 -28.13 -44.94
N SER A 462 -21.68 -27.83 -44.19
CA SER A 462 -23.05 -27.86 -44.72
C SER A 462 -23.22 -26.93 -45.93
N GLN A 463 -23.79 -27.45 -47.01
CA GLN A 463 -24.12 -26.69 -48.22
C GLN A 463 -25.60 -26.80 -48.54
N PHE A 464 -26.24 -25.67 -48.85
CA PHE A 464 -27.66 -25.63 -49.22
C PHE A 464 -27.95 -24.41 -50.10
N SER A 465 -29.12 -24.39 -50.75
CA SER A 465 -29.54 -23.29 -51.61
C SER A 465 -30.96 -22.81 -51.28
N ILE A 466 -31.14 -21.50 -51.17
CA ILE A 466 -32.40 -20.85 -50.78
C ILE A 466 -32.57 -19.61 -51.66
N GLY A 467 -33.70 -19.51 -52.37
CA GLY A 467 -34.02 -18.36 -53.23
C GLY A 467 -32.90 -17.95 -54.21
N GLY A 468 -32.19 -18.93 -54.78
CA GLY A 468 -31.07 -18.70 -55.70
C GLY A 468 -29.71 -18.42 -55.04
N TYR A 469 -29.65 -18.20 -53.72
CA TYR A 469 -28.39 -18.10 -52.97
C TYR A 469 -27.86 -19.48 -52.62
N LYS A 470 -26.57 -19.73 -52.87
CA LYS A 470 -25.86 -20.92 -52.38
C LYS A 470 -25.05 -20.56 -51.14
N LEU A 471 -25.31 -21.28 -50.05
CA LEU A 471 -24.70 -21.04 -48.74
C LEU A 471 -23.81 -22.23 -48.37
N THR A 472 -22.61 -21.96 -47.87
CA THR A 472 -21.69 -22.98 -47.34
C THR A 472 -21.19 -22.53 -45.97
N VAL A 473 -21.40 -23.34 -44.94
CA VAL A 473 -20.90 -23.04 -43.60
C VAL A 473 -19.44 -23.44 -43.50
N GLU A 474 -18.54 -22.46 -43.44
CA GLU A 474 -17.09 -22.67 -43.40
C GLU A 474 -16.61 -22.95 -41.98
N GLN A 475 -17.19 -22.26 -40.98
CA GLN A 475 -16.76 -22.36 -39.59
C GLN A 475 -17.92 -22.07 -38.62
N LEU A 476 -17.92 -22.74 -37.47
CA LEU A 476 -18.79 -22.47 -36.33
C LEU A 476 -17.89 -22.36 -35.10
N THR A 477 -17.86 -21.22 -34.42
CA THR A 477 -17.03 -21.03 -33.22
C THR A 477 -17.86 -20.50 -32.04
N PRO A 478 -17.55 -20.93 -30.81
CA PRO A 478 -18.21 -20.42 -29.61
C PRO A 478 -17.84 -18.95 -29.31
N GLU A 479 -16.69 -18.49 -29.83
CA GLU A 479 -16.18 -17.13 -29.70
C GLU A 479 -15.76 -16.59 -31.07
N PRO A 480 -15.77 -15.26 -31.28
CA PRO A 480 -15.34 -14.70 -32.55
C PRO A 480 -13.82 -14.88 -32.73
N PRO A 481 -13.33 -15.16 -33.95
CA PRO A 481 -11.88 -15.33 -34.19
C PRO A 481 -11.08 -14.04 -33.99
N PHE A 482 -11.76 -12.89 -33.89
CA PHE A 482 -11.17 -11.59 -33.59
C PHE A 482 -11.96 -10.90 -32.47
N PRO A 483 -11.29 -10.21 -31.53
CA PRO A 483 -11.96 -9.40 -30.53
C PRO A 483 -12.88 -8.35 -31.17
N ILE A 484 -14.08 -8.17 -30.62
CA ILE A 484 -14.98 -7.09 -31.04
C ILE A 484 -14.38 -5.77 -30.53
N VAL A 485 -13.87 -4.96 -31.45
CA VAL A 485 -13.24 -3.64 -31.16
C VAL A 485 -14.20 -2.46 -31.32
N THR A 486 -15.40 -2.70 -31.87
CA THR A 486 -16.45 -1.68 -31.99
C THR A 486 -16.79 -1.12 -30.62
N GLU A 487 -16.75 0.19 -30.45
CA GLU A 487 -16.79 0.84 -29.13
C GLU A 487 -18.05 0.49 -28.31
N SER A 488 -19.22 0.43 -28.96
CA SER A 488 -20.47 0.04 -28.33
C SER A 488 -20.52 -1.42 -27.86
N HIS A 489 -19.68 -2.30 -28.41
CA HIS A 489 -19.66 -3.74 -28.16
C HIS A 489 -18.30 -4.23 -27.67
N LYS A 490 -17.42 -3.32 -27.28
CA LYS A 490 -16.03 -3.63 -26.96
C LYS A 490 -15.97 -4.61 -25.79
N GLY A 491 -15.24 -5.71 -25.99
CA GLY A 491 -15.10 -6.78 -25.01
C GLY A 491 -16.32 -7.71 -24.88
N ALA A 492 -17.35 -7.54 -25.72
CA ALA A 492 -18.44 -8.50 -25.80
C ALA A 492 -18.02 -9.77 -26.53
N THR A 493 -18.66 -10.90 -26.19
CA THR A 493 -18.42 -12.20 -26.83
C THR A 493 -19.72 -12.79 -27.37
N SER A 494 -19.63 -13.44 -28.53
CA SER A 494 -20.73 -14.10 -29.22
C SER A 494 -20.21 -15.28 -30.00
N SER A 495 -20.96 -16.37 -30.06
CA SER A 495 -20.70 -17.40 -31.04
C SER A 495 -20.94 -16.85 -32.45
N VAL A 496 -20.17 -17.38 -33.41
CA VAL A 496 -20.12 -16.90 -34.79
C VAL A 496 -20.21 -18.07 -35.76
N ALA A 497 -21.05 -17.92 -36.78
CA ALA A 497 -21.03 -18.76 -37.96
C ALA A 497 -20.37 -18.00 -39.11
N VAL A 498 -19.34 -18.59 -39.71
CA VAL A 498 -18.70 -18.08 -40.93
C VAL A 498 -19.33 -18.79 -42.12
N VAL A 499 -20.04 -18.04 -42.94
CA VAL A 499 -20.88 -18.58 -44.02
C VAL A 499 -20.45 -17.97 -45.34
N ARG A 500 -19.96 -18.81 -46.26
CA ARG A 500 -19.76 -18.42 -47.64
C ARG A 500 -21.10 -18.29 -48.34
N VAL A 501 -21.39 -17.09 -48.85
CA VAL A 501 -22.61 -16.74 -49.56
C VAL A 501 -22.27 -16.51 -51.02
N GLN A 502 -22.91 -17.26 -51.91
CA GLN A 502 -22.86 -17.06 -53.35
C GLN A 502 -24.23 -16.56 -53.81
N PRO A 503 -24.39 -15.26 -54.13
CA PRO A 503 -25.64 -14.71 -54.63
C PRO A 503 -25.98 -15.28 -56.02
N PRO A 504 -27.26 -15.24 -56.43
CA PRO A 504 -27.67 -15.72 -57.76
C PRO A 504 -27.01 -14.92 -58.89
N ASN A 505 -26.79 -13.62 -58.68
CA ASN A 505 -26.09 -12.73 -59.60
C ASN A 505 -25.00 -11.98 -58.82
N GLY A 506 -23.73 -12.23 -59.12
CA GLY A 506 -22.58 -11.50 -58.54
C GLY A 506 -21.51 -12.38 -57.91
N ASP A 507 -20.45 -11.74 -57.42
CA ASP A 507 -19.34 -12.42 -56.75
C ASP A 507 -19.74 -12.90 -55.35
N GLY A 508 -19.32 -14.10 -54.97
CA GLY A 508 -19.53 -14.62 -53.62
C GLY A 508 -18.71 -13.86 -52.57
N TYR A 509 -19.13 -13.94 -51.32
CA TYR A 509 -18.46 -13.33 -50.18
C TYR A 509 -18.60 -14.23 -48.94
N THR A 510 -17.72 -14.06 -47.96
CA THR A 510 -17.81 -14.77 -46.67
C THR A 510 -18.44 -13.85 -45.63
N ARG A 511 -19.59 -14.25 -45.09
CA ARG A 511 -20.31 -13.53 -44.04
C ARG A 511 -19.97 -14.07 -42.66
N TYR A 512 -19.67 -13.16 -41.74
CA TYR A 512 -19.56 -13.46 -40.32
C TYR A 512 -20.91 -13.17 -39.67
N VAL A 513 -21.59 -14.21 -39.20
CA VAL A 513 -22.93 -14.15 -38.61
C VAL A 513 -22.82 -14.34 -37.10
N TYR A 514 -22.96 -13.25 -36.35
CA TYR A 514 -22.92 -13.26 -34.90
C TYR A 514 -24.28 -13.67 -34.33
N HIS A 515 -24.27 -14.65 -33.42
CA HIS A 515 -25.48 -15.12 -32.75
C HIS A 515 -26.18 -14.02 -31.95
N ARG A 516 -25.39 -13.20 -31.22
CA ARG A 516 -25.93 -12.21 -30.27
C ARG A 516 -26.00 -10.78 -30.78
N PHE A 517 -25.18 -10.46 -31.78
CA PHE A 517 -24.99 -9.10 -32.27
C PHE A 517 -25.14 -9.09 -33.79
N SER A 518 -26.35 -9.36 -34.28
CA SER A 518 -26.61 -9.44 -35.73
C SER A 518 -26.32 -8.13 -36.46
N GLU A 519 -26.34 -7.00 -35.74
CA GLU A 519 -25.90 -5.69 -36.19
C GLU A 519 -24.40 -5.60 -36.52
N LEU A 520 -23.59 -6.54 -36.03
CA LEU A 520 -22.16 -6.65 -36.32
C LEU A 520 -21.85 -7.60 -37.49
N ASN A 521 -22.87 -8.15 -38.15
CA ASN A 521 -22.67 -9.03 -39.29
C ASN A 521 -21.96 -8.28 -40.42
N GLN A 522 -20.88 -8.87 -40.93
CA GLN A 522 -20.03 -8.26 -41.96
C GLN A 522 -19.76 -9.24 -43.09
N ASP A 523 -19.70 -8.70 -44.31
CA ASP A 523 -19.33 -9.44 -45.50
C ASP A 523 -17.87 -9.16 -45.86
N ILE A 524 -17.10 -10.23 -46.02
CA ILE A 524 -15.72 -10.20 -46.50
C ILE A 524 -15.71 -10.66 -47.95
N MET A 525 -15.37 -9.74 -48.85
CA MET A 525 -15.30 -10.02 -50.28
C MET A 525 -14.07 -10.88 -50.61
N ASN A 526 -14.17 -11.71 -51.65
CA ASN A 526 -13.05 -12.57 -52.08
C ASN A 526 -11.83 -11.78 -52.54
N THR A 527 -12.05 -10.60 -53.09
CA THR A 527 -11.00 -9.74 -53.61
C THR A 527 -10.50 -8.86 -52.47
N PRO A 528 -9.25 -9.04 -51.98
CA PRO A 528 -8.69 -8.17 -50.96
C PRO A 528 -8.53 -6.75 -51.52
N LYS A 529 -8.42 -5.78 -50.62
CA LYS A 529 -8.08 -4.40 -51.00
C LYS A 529 -6.65 -4.37 -51.59
N PRO A 530 -6.28 -3.36 -52.39
CA PRO A 530 -4.93 -3.23 -52.95
C PRO A 530 -3.79 -3.24 -51.91
N ASP A 531 -4.11 -2.90 -50.65
CA ASP A 531 -3.19 -2.91 -49.51
C ASP A 531 -3.08 -4.27 -48.80
N GLY A 532 -3.70 -5.33 -49.36
CA GLY A 532 -3.69 -6.69 -48.82
C GLY A 532 -4.67 -6.93 -47.67
N ARG A 533 -5.41 -5.91 -47.20
CA ARG A 533 -6.39 -6.08 -46.12
C ARG A 533 -7.68 -6.73 -46.67
N PRO A 534 -8.41 -7.53 -45.86
CA PRO A 534 -9.71 -8.06 -46.25
C PRO A 534 -10.65 -6.93 -46.64
N ASN A 535 -11.33 -7.06 -47.78
CA ASN A 535 -12.30 -6.07 -48.22
C ASN A 535 -13.63 -6.32 -47.52
N ARG A 536 -13.92 -5.53 -46.49
CA ARG A 536 -15.12 -5.65 -45.65
C ARG A 536 -16.20 -4.65 -46.07
N LYS A 537 -17.45 -5.08 -46.07
CA LYS A 537 -18.65 -4.23 -46.22
C LYS A 537 -19.73 -4.67 -45.22
N ASP A 538 -20.75 -3.83 -45.05
CA ASP A 538 -21.95 -4.19 -44.30
C ASP A 538 -22.65 -5.40 -44.94
N ALA A 539 -23.36 -6.19 -44.12
CA ALA A 539 -24.08 -7.35 -44.61
C ALA A 539 -25.04 -6.97 -45.75
N ASP A 540 -24.86 -7.59 -46.92
CA ASP A 540 -25.73 -7.48 -48.09
C ASP A 540 -27.21 -7.61 -47.68
N PRO A 541 -28.04 -6.57 -47.89
CA PRO A 541 -29.44 -6.56 -47.50
C PRO A 541 -30.32 -7.49 -48.34
N GLY A 542 -29.83 -7.99 -49.49
CA GLY A 542 -30.57 -8.94 -50.33
C GLY A 542 -30.75 -10.33 -49.71
N ILE A 543 -30.02 -10.64 -48.64
CA ILE A 543 -30.19 -11.86 -47.86
C ILE A 543 -29.92 -11.57 -46.39
N ARG A 544 -30.85 -11.92 -45.51
CA ARG A 544 -30.66 -11.88 -44.06
C ARG A 544 -30.30 -13.28 -43.58
N ILE A 545 -29.21 -13.38 -42.82
CA ILE A 545 -28.78 -14.63 -42.18
C ILE A 545 -28.67 -14.35 -40.68
N ALA A 546 -29.41 -15.10 -39.88
CA ALA A 546 -29.26 -15.13 -38.42
C ALA A 546 -28.74 -16.50 -37.98
N TYR A 547 -27.88 -16.48 -36.97
CA TYR A 547 -27.28 -17.68 -36.42
C TYR A 547 -27.88 -17.99 -35.05
N VAL A 548 -28.36 -19.22 -34.85
CA VAL A 548 -28.88 -19.71 -33.59
C VAL A 548 -27.95 -20.81 -33.08
N ASP A 549 -27.32 -20.52 -31.95
CA ASP A 549 -26.47 -21.48 -31.23
C ASP A 549 -27.29 -22.16 -30.12
N ALA A 550 -27.54 -23.45 -30.30
CA ALA A 550 -28.30 -24.31 -29.41
C ALA A 550 -27.43 -25.40 -28.76
N ASN A 551 -26.11 -25.20 -28.71
CA ASN A 551 -25.18 -26.14 -28.08
C ASN A 551 -25.30 -26.14 -26.54
N LEU A 552 -25.67 -25.00 -25.96
CA LEU A 552 -25.86 -24.81 -24.52
C LEU A 552 -27.34 -24.71 -24.16
N VAL A 553 -27.68 -24.93 -22.89
CA VAL A 553 -28.96 -24.47 -22.37
C VAL A 553 -28.88 -22.94 -22.30
N GLN A 554 -29.71 -22.24 -23.08
CA GLN A 554 -29.72 -20.78 -23.09
C GLN A 554 -31.05 -20.24 -22.56
N VAL A 555 -30.97 -19.25 -21.68
CA VAL A 555 -32.11 -18.49 -21.18
C VAL A 555 -31.95 -17.05 -21.60
N TYR A 556 -32.90 -16.53 -22.37
CA TYR A 556 -32.92 -15.13 -22.79
C TYR A 556 -34.04 -14.43 -22.05
N PHE A 557 -33.71 -13.43 -21.25
CA PHE A 557 -34.67 -12.50 -20.67
C PHE A 557 -34.72 -11.22 -21.51
N ASP A 558 -35.93 -10.76 -21.81
CA ASP A 558 -36.18 -9.50 -22.49
C ASP A 558 -37.22 -8.71 -21.69
N GLU A 559 -36.81 -7.60 -21.07
CA GLU A 559 -37.70 -6.73 -20.32
C GLU A 559 -38.13 -5.54 -21.17
N ARG A 560 -39.44 -5.39 -21.35
CA ARG A 560 -40.07 -4.31 -22.11
C ARG A 560 -40.86 -3.42 -21.18
N ILE A 561 -41.05 -2.18 -21.59
CA ILE A 561 -41.98 -1.27 -20.92
C ILE A 561 -43.34 -1.47 -21.60
N ASP A 562 -44.38 -1.76 -20.84
CA ASP A 562 -45.72 -1.87 -21.37
C ASP A 562 -46.37 -0.48 -21.60
N GLU A 563 -47.60 -0.46 -22.12
CA GLU A 563 -48.32 0.80 -22.39
C GLU A 563 -48.55 1.68 -21.15
N LYS A 564 -48.47 1.09 -19.95
CA LYS A 564 -48.64 1.79 -18.66
C LYS A 564 -47.32 2.28 -18.08
N GLY A 565 -46.19 1.94 -18.70
CA GLY A 565 -44.87 2.25 -18.18
C GLY A 565 -44.29 1.18 -17.25
N ASP A 566 -45.00 0.05 -17.05
CA ASP A 566 -44.58 -1.01 -16.15
C ASP A 566 -43.62 -1.99 -16.86
N PRO A 567 -42.53 -2.43 -16.21
CA PRO A 567 -41.61 -3.40 -16.79
C PRO A 567 -42.26 -4.79 -16.85
N LYS A 568 -42.38 -5.35 -18.06
CA LYS A 568 -42.78 -6.74 -18.32
C LYS A 568 -41.60 -7.53 -18.85
N THR A 569 -41.25 -8.63 -18.17
CA THR A 569 -40.15 -9.49 -18.58
C THR A 569 -40.69 -10.74 -19.25
N ARG A 570 -40.31 -10.97 -20.49
CA ARG A 570 -40.55 -12.23 -21.20
C ARG A 570 -39.28 -13.06 -21.26
N ALA A 571 -39.41 -14.37 -21.42
CA ALA A 571 -38.28 -15.29 -21.44
C ALA A 571 -38.35 -16.34 -22.56
N ILE A 572 -37.19 -16.69 -23.12
CA ILE A 572 -37.01 -17.86 -23.99
C ILE A 572 -36.08 -18.83 -23.27
N ILE A 573 -36.48 -20.10 -23.17
CA ILE A 573 -35.63 -21.20 -22.70
C ILE A 573 -35.34 -22.09 -23.90
N ARG A 574 -34.07 -22.14 -24.33
CA ARG A 574 -33.59 -23.02 -25.38
C ARG A 574 -32.77 -24.14 -24.76
N GLN A 575 -33.26 -25.37 -24.86
CA GLN A 575 -32.55 -26.56 -24.43
C GLN A 575 -31.54 -26.99 -25.50
N ARG A 576 -30.51 -27.73 -25.08
CA ARG A 576 -29.60 -28.38 -26.01
C ARG A 576 -30.40 -29.31 -26.95
N GLY A 577 -30.05 -29.30 -28.23
CA GLY A 577 -30.77 -30.06 -29.26
C GLY A 577 -32.01 -29.34 -29.83
N GLY A 578 -32.19 -28.06 -29.52
CA GLY A 578 -33.04 -27.18 -30.33
C GLY A 578 -34.47 -26.96 -29.84
N LYS A 579 -34.89 -27.63 -28.76
CA LYS A 579 -36.19 -27.41 -28.11
C LYS A 579 -36.27 -26.02 -27.48
N VAL A 580 -37.35 -25.31 -27.74
CA VAL A 580 -37.59 -23.96 -27.23
C VAL A 580 -38.89 -23.90 -26.43
N SER A 581 -38.87 -23.18 -25.31
CA SER A 581 -40.05 -22.79 -24.54
C SER A 581 -40.09 -21.27 -24.48
N ILE A 582 -41.26 -20.68 -24.73
CA ILE A 582 -41.46 -19.24 -24.76
C ILE A 582 -42.42 -18.87 -23.64
N ILE A 583 -42.08 -17.85 -22.88
CA ILE A 583 -42.89 -17.33 -21.79
C ILE A 583 -43.07 -15.84 -22.08
N ASP A 584 -44.28 -15.49 -22.49
CA ASP A 584 -44.61 -14.13 -22.95
C ASP A 584 -44.63 -13.10 -21.82
N ASP A 585 -44.85 -13.54 -20.58
CA ASP A 585 -44.77 -12.70 -19.38
C ASP A 585 -44.37 -13.56 -18.18
N LEU A 586 -43.34 -13.14 -17.46
CA LEU A 586 -42.99 -13.76 -16.18
C LEU A 586 -44.05 -13.37 -15.13
N PRO A 587 -44.35 -14.26 -14.17
CA PRO A 587 -45.25 -13.90 -13.08
C PRO A 587 -44.69 -12.70 -12.28
N ALA A 588 -45.56 -12.04 -11.51
CA ALA A 588 -45.19 -10.85 -10.73
C ALA A 588 -44.04 -11.07 -9.73
N ASP A 589 -43.81 -12.32 -9.31
CA ASP A 589 -42.66 -12.69 -8.45
C ASP A 589 -41.33 -12.80 -9.22
N GLY A 590 -41.36 -12.68 -10.54
CA GLY A 590 -40.21 -12.78 -11.45
C GLY A 590 -39.67 -14.21 -11.62
N MET A 591 -40.41 -15.24 -11.17
CA MET A 591 -39.92 -16.62 -11.10
C MET A 591 -40.16 -17.38 -12.42
N LEU A 592 -39.06 -17.77 -13.05
CA LEU A 592 -38.99 -18.75 -14.13
C LEU A 592 -38.81 -20.16 -13.54
N LYS A 593 -39.93 -20.84 -13.32
CA LYS A 593 -39.97 -22.16 -12.68
C LYS A 593 -39.47 -23.26 -13.62
N GLU A 594 -38.63 -24.14 -13.08
CA GLU A 594 -38.20 -25.41 -13.72
C GLU A 594 -37.71 -25.24 -15.17
N PHE A 595 -36.90 -24.21 -15.45
CA PHE A 595 -36.28 -24.04 -16.78
C PHE A 595 -35.37 -25.23 -17.15
N PHE A 596 -34.86 -25.90 -16.12
CA PHE A 596 -34.19 -27.20 -16.16
C PHE A 596 -34.67 -28.01 -14.94
N PRO A 597 -34.69 -29.36 -14.97
CA PRO A 597 -35.18 -30.16 -13.84
C PRO A 597 -34.57 -29.73 -12.49
N ASN A 598 -35.44 -29.40 -11.53
CA ASN A 598 -35.10 -28.91 -10.19
C ASN A 598 -34.36 -27.56 -10.13
N LEU A 599 -34.24 -26.81 -11.22
CA LEU A 599 -33.62 -25.50 -11.24
C LEU A 599 -34.61 -24.42 -11.67
N SER A 600 -34.62 -23.29 -10.98
CA SER A 600 -35.44 -22.14 -11.30
C SER A 600 -34.61 -20.87 -11.32
N LEU A 601 -35.01 -19.89 -12.13
CA LEU A 601 -34.38 -18.57 -12.17
C LEU A 601 -35.38 -17.52 -11.69
N LYS A 602 -34.96 -16.55 -10.88
CA LYS A 602 -35.82 -15.45 -10.43
C LYS A 602 -35.20 -14.11 -10.80
N VAL A 603 -35.94 -13.28 -11.53
CA VAL A 603 -35.59 -11.87 -11.77
C VAL A 603 -36.05 -11.06 -10.57
N ASP A 604 -35.12 -10.67 -9.71
CA ASP A 604 -35.44 -10.08 -8.42
C ASP A 604 -35.09 -8.58 -8.40
N GLN A 605 -33.80 -8.24 -8.39
CA GLN A 605 -33.37 -6.85 -8.29
C GLN A 605 -33.40 -6.14 -9.64
N ARG A 606 -34.08 -5.00 -9.67
CA ARG A 606 -34.15 -4.08 -10.82
C ARG A 606 -33.67 -2.70 -10.39
N TRP A 607 -32.48 -2.33 -10.83
CA TRP A 607 -31.95 -0.99 -10.61
C TRP A 607 -32.09 -0.18 -11.90
N ALA A 608 -32.69 1.01 -11.81
CA ALA A 608 -32.79 1.91 -12.95
C ALA A 608 -31.42 2.40 -13.42
N HIS A 609 -30.50 2.61 -12.47
CA HIS A 609 -29.11 2.97 -12.76
C HIS A 609 -28.16 2.36 -11.72
N ALA A 610 -27.04 1.84 -12.22
CA ALA A 610 -25.95 1.31 -11.43
C ALA A 610 -24.64 1.97 -11.85
N VAL A 611 -23.84 2.36 -10.85
CA VAL A 611 -22.49 2.88 -11.08
C VAL A 611 -21.50 1.84 -10.60
N ARG A 612 -20.49 1.57 -11.45
CA ARG A 612 -19.39 0.69 -11.08
C ARG A 612 -18.64 1.31 -9.90
N SER A 613 -18.40 0.52 -8.87
CA SER A 613 -17.55 0.90 -7.74
C SER A 613 -16.61 -0.25 -7.43
N ASP A 614 -15.36 0.04 -7.14
CA ASP A 614 -14.43 -0.99 -6.70
C ASP A 614 -14.48 -1.13 -5.17
N ARG A 615 -14.18 -2.32 -4.65
CA ARG A 615 -14.05 -2.63 -3.22
C ARG A 615 -12.76 -3.42 -2.95
N PRO A 616 -12.17 -3.30 -1.76
CA PRO A 616 -10.98 -4.05 -1.40
C PRO A 616 -11.31 -5.50 -1.07
N VAL A 617 -10.49 -6.41 -1.58
CA VAL A 617 -10.46 -7.82 -1.21
C VAL A 617 -9.12 -8.09 -0.53
N PRO A 618 -9.10 -8.26 0.79
CA PRO A 618 -7.85 -8.57 1.51
C PRO A 618 -7.22 -9.85 0.97
N VAL A 619 -5.91 -9.79 0.73
CA VAL A 619 -5.12 -10.98 0.38
C VAL A 619 -4.76 -11.71 1.67
N ALA A 620 -4.84 -13.05 1.68
CA ALA A 620 -4.45 -13.85 2.83
C ALA A 620 -2.96 -13.65 3.16
N GLU A 621 -2.58 -13.62 4.44
CA GLU A 621 -1.19 -13.31 4.87
C GLU A 621 -0.14 -14.24 4.24
N GLU A 622 -0.50 -15.50 3.97
CA GLU A 622 0.35 -16.49 3.31
C GLU A 622 0.67 -16.18 1.85
N ASP A 623 -0.22 -15.44 1.17
CA ASP A 623 -0.08 -15.03 -0.23
C ASP A 623 0.54 -13.62 -0.38
N GLN A 624 0.77 -12.91 0.73
CA GLN A 624 1.32 -11.55 0.70
C GLN A 624 2.84 -11.55 0.47
N ASP A 625 3.32 -10.65 -0.40
CA ASP A 625 4.74 -10.35 -0.48
C ASP A 625 5.16 -9.51 0.73
N LYS A 626 5.91 -10.13 1.64
CA LYS A 626 6.43 -9.51 2.87
C LYS A 626 7.22 -8.23 2.63
N ARG A 627 7.78 -8.02 1.43
CA ARG A 627 8.51 -6.79 1.07
C ARG A 627 7.57 -5.61 0.82
N GLN A 628 6.33 -5.86 0.43
CA GLN A 628 5.33 -4.84 0.11
C GLN A 628 4.44 -4.49 1.32
N VAL A 629 4.41 -5.36 2.34
CA VAL A 629 3.64 -5.11 3.57
C VAL A 629 4.12 -3.84 4.29
N GLY A 630 3.20 -2.89 4.48
CA GLY A 630 3.46 -1.61 5.15
C GLY A 630 4.04 -0.49 4.28
N THR A 631 4.20 -0.74 2.96
CA THR A 631 4.69 0.25 1.99
C THR A 631 3.57 1.04 1.30
N HIS A 632 2.32 0.62 1.48
CA HIS A 632 1.12 1.02 0.72
C HIS A 632 1.06 0.53 -0.73
N ASP A 633 2.09 -0.12 -1.28
CA ASP A 633 2.12 -0.52 -2.70
C ASP A 633 0.95 -1.44 -3.12
N LYS A 634 0.30 -2.12 -2.17
CA LYS A 634 -0.90 -2.96 -2.36
C LYS A 634 -2.13 -2.46 -1.59
N ALA A 635 -2.09 -1.21 -1.14
CA ALA A 635 -3.15 -0.64 -0.34
C ALA A 635 -4.27 -0.01 -1.19
N LEU A 636 -5.49 -0.06 -0.67
CA LEU A 636 -6.64 0.68 -1.19
C LEU A 636 -7.16 1.63 -0.12
N LEU A 637 -7.45 2.87 -0.50
CA LEU A 637 -7.93 3.93 0.40
C LEU A 637 -9.40 4.26 0.09
N ALA A 638 -10.29 4.19 1.08
CA ALA A 638 -11.67 4.65 0.93
C ALA A 638 -11.76 6.13 1.27
N VAL A 639 -12.13 6.95 0.30
CA VAL A 639 -12.31 8.39 0.45
C VAL A 639 -13.78 8.71 0.31
N GLU A 640 -14.37 9.28 1.35
CA GLU A 640 -15.64 9.97 1.27
C GLU A 640 -15.42 11.34 0.64
N VAL A 641 -16.10 11.58 -0.48
CA VAL A 641 -16.25 12.88 -1.10
C VAL A 641 -17.59 13.44 -0.67
N SER A 642 -17.62 14.65 -0.15
CA SER A 642 -18.86 15.33 0.19
C SER A 642 -18.92 16.71 -0.44
N LEU A 643 -20.14 17.11 -0.78
CA LEU A 643 -20.44 18.41 -1.35
C LEU A 643 -21.29 19.19 -0.34
N ALA A 644 -20.78 20.33 0.11
CA ALA A 644 -21.53 21.22 0.98
C ALA A 644 -22.76 21.79 0.24
N PRO A 645 -23.90 22.02 0.93
CA PRO A 645 -25.05 22.69 0.33
C PRO A 645 -24.62 24.10 -0.11
N MET A 646 -24.40 24.30 -1.41
CA MET A 646 -23.98 25.59 -1.94
C MET A 646 -25.16 26.56 -2.09
N ALA A 647 -24.82 27.85 -2.14
CA ALA A 647 -25.68 28.88 -2.73
C ALA A 647 -26.08 28.48 -4.16
N PRO A 648 -27.29 28.82 -4.63
CA PRO A 648 -27.86 28.28 -5.86
C PRO A 648 -26.96 28.49 -7.09
N ILE A 649 -26.35 27.41 -7.57
CA ILE A 649 -25.69 27.38 -8.88
C ILE A 649 -26.75 26.94 -9.89
N ALA A 650 -27.03 27.78 -10.88
CA ALA A 650 -28.04 27.54 -11.92
C ALA A 650 -29.49 27.30 -11.41
N GLY A 651 -29.86 27.90 -10.27
CA GLY A 651 -31.26 27.93 -9.80
C GLY A 651 -31.81 26.63 -9.22
N LYS A 652 -31.00 25.58 -9.07
CA LYS A 652 -31.36 24.35 -8.33
C LYS A 652 -30.62 24.32 -7.00
N GLN A 653 -31.35 24.41 -5.90
CA GLN A 653 -30.81 24.26 -4.56
C GLN A 653 -30.71 22.77 -4.20
N LEU A 654 -29.55 22.33 -3.72
CA LEU A 654 -29.41 21.00 -3.12
C LEU A 654 -30.07 21.04 -1.73
N ASP A 655 -31.23 20.41 -1.59
CA ASP A 655 -31.96 20.37 -0.32
C ASP A 655 -31.27 19.52 0.76
N LYS A 656 -30.30 18.68 0.38
CA LYS A 656 -29.57 17.77 1.28
C LYS A 656 -28.09 17.73 0.93
N SER A 657 -27.24 17.55 1.95
CA SER A 657 -25.82 17.26 1.75
C SER A 657 -25.66 15.96 0.96
N TRP A 658 -24.75 15.97 -0.01
CA TRP A 658 -24.43 14.79 -0.82
C TRP A 658 -23.06 14.26 -0.40
N SER A 659 -22.93 12.94 -0.29
CA SER A 659 -21.62 12.28 -0.17
C SER A 659 -21.57 10.94 -0.90
N THR A 660 -20.37 10.53 -1.26
CA THR A 660 -20.07 9.25 -1.90
C THR A 660 -18.74 8.71 -1.40
N VAL A 661 -18.61 7.40 -1.23
CA VAL A 661 -17.34 6.74 -0.91
C VAL A 661 -16.74 6.16 -2.19
N VAL A 662 -15.45 6.38 -2.42
CA VAL A 662 -14.69 5.82 -3.53
C VAL A 662 -13.42 5.17 -3.02
N TRP A 663 -13.17 3.94 -3.45
CA TRP A 663 -11.93 3.23 -3.18
C TRP A 663 -10.89 3.54 -4.25
N LEU A 664 -9.72 3.99 -3.79
CA LEU A 664 -8.59 4.40 -4.63
C LEU A 664 -7.44 3.42 -4.43
N PRO A 665 -6.99 2.70 -5.46
CA PRO A 665 -5.76 1.92 -5.38
C PRO A 665 -4.55 2.87 -5.25
N PHE A 666 -3.55 2.45 -4.48
CA PHE A 666 -2.32 3.20 -4.33
C PHE A 666 -1.51 3.24 -5.63
N GLN A 667 -1.00 4.42 -5.97
CA GLN A 667 -0.08 4.65 -7.07
C GLN A 667 1.26 5.14 -6.54
N LYS A 668 2.32 4.42 -6.92
CA LYS A 668 3.69 4.81 -6.57
C LYS A 668 4.11 6.10 -7.29
N TYR A 669 3.75 6.22 -8.58
CA TYR A 669 4.03 7.37 -9.43
C TYR A 669 2.73 7.84 -10.10
N ILE A 670 2.24 9.01 -9.71
CA ILE A 670 0.99 9.55 -10.28
C ILE A 670 1.18 9.85 -11.77
N GLY A 671 0.21 9.42 -12.58
CA GLY A 671 0.14 9.71 -14.02
C GLY A 671 0.82 8.67 -14.93
N THR A 672 1.45 7.63 -14.39
CA THR A 672 2.06 6.57 -15.20
C THR A 672 1.14 5.38 -15.44
N GLU A 673 0.27 5.06 -14.48
CA GLU A 673 -0.61 3.90 -14.54
C GLU A 673 -1.99 4.27 -15.10
N LYS A 674 -2.42 3.60 -16.17
CA LYS A 674 -3.74 3.81 -16.76
C LYS A 674 -4.84 3.24 -15.85
N GLY A 675 -5.85 4.06 -15.54
CA GLY A 675 -7.07 3.61 -14.85
C GLY A 675 -6.97 3.53 -13.32
N ALA A 676 -5.83 3.94 -12.74
CA ALA A 676 -5.66 4.00 -11.30
C ALA A 676 -6.25 5.28 -10.69
N THR A 677 -6.56 6.29 -11.52
CA THR A 677 -7.35 7.45 -11.12
C THR A 677 -8.85 7.14 -11.23
N LYS A 678 -9.66 7.75 -10.37
CA LYS A 678 -11.12 7.59 -10.37
C LYS A 678 -11.80 8.92 -10.66
N ARG A 679 -12.57 8.96 -11.74
CA ARG A 679 -13.42 10.09 -12.08
C ARG A 679 -14.75 9.97 -11.35
N ILE A 680 -15.21 11.08 -10.77
CA ILE A 680 -16.45 11.17 -10.03
C ILE A 680 -17.23 12.35 -10.58
N ASP A 681 -18.48 12.09 -10.95
CA ASP A 681 -19.43 13.10 -11.34
C ASP A 681 -20.17 13.60 -10.09
N LEU A 682 -20.15 14.91 -9.87
CA LEU A 682 -20.83 15.56 -8.76
C LEU A 682 -22.28 15.89 -9.15
N PRO A 683 -23.22 15.97 -8.18
CA PRO A 683 -24.64 16.18 -8.47
C PRO A 683 -24.94 17.55 -9.11
N ASP A 684 -24.02 18.50 -9.08
CA ASP A 684 -24.13 19.82 -9.72
C ASP A 684 -23.52 19.88 -11.14
N GLY A 685 -23.09 18.75 -11.68
CA GLY A 685 -22.51 18.62 -13.02
C GLY A 685 -21.00 18.88 -13.09
N ARG A 686 -20.34 19.26 -11.98
CA ARG A 686 -18.86 19.29 -11.91
C ARG A 686 -18.32 17.86 -11.92
N GLN A 687 -17.07 17.71 -12.35
CA GLN A 687 -16.37 16.42 -12.34
C GLN A 687 -15.05 16.58 -11.61
N ILE A 688 -14.71 15.59 -10.80
CA ILE A 688 -13.42 15.50 -10.15
C ILE A 688 -12.73 14.18 -10.50
N GLU A 689 -11.41 14.19 -10.45
CA GLU A 689 -10.57 13.02 -10.61
C GLU A 689 -9.71 12.86 -9.35
N LEU A 690 -9.73 11.66 -8.78
CA LEU A 690 -9.03 11.33 -7.55
C LEU A 690 -7.96 10.27 -7.77
N ALA A 691 -6.86 10.39 -7.06
CA ALA A 691 -5.85 9.35 -6.96
C ALA A 691 -5.23 9.31 -5.56
N PHE A 692 -4.86 8.11 -5.12
CA PHE A 692 -4.13 7.90 -3.86
C PHE A 692 -2.69 7.52 -4.20
N GLY A 693 -1.71 8.21 -3.62
CA GLY A 693 -0.30 7.91 -3.89
C GLY A 693 0.66 8.55 -2.91
N ARG A 694 1.95 8.48 -3.24
CA ARG A 694 3.04 9.09 -2.45
C ARG A 694 2.99 10.61 -2.49
N LEU A 695 3.38 11.27 -1.42
CA LEU A 695 3.53 12.73 -1.38
C LEU A 695 4.65 13.18 -2.33
N ARG A 696 4.40 14.11 -3.24
CA ARG A 696 5.45 14.70 -4.10
C ARG A 696 6.14 15.87 -3.40
N HIS A 697 7.47 15.84 -3.39
CA HIS A 697 8.34 16.93 -2.94
C HIS A 697 9.03 17.57 -4.13
N VAL A 698 9.06 18.90 -4.17
CA VAL A 698 9.76 19.66 -5.20
C VAL A 698 11.20 19.90 -4.77
N PHE A 699 12.16 19.65 -5.65
CA PHE A 699 13.54 20.08 -5.50
C PHE A 699 13.58 21.61 -5.56
N ARG A 700 14.14 22.24 -4.53
CA ARG A 700 14.15 23.70 -4.39
C ARG A 700 15.04 24.37 -5.44
N ASP A 701 16.29 23.92 -5.52
CA ASP A 701 17.37 24.67 -6.17
C ASP A 701 17.83 24.05 -7.51
N PHE A 702 17.27 22.91 -7.90
CA PHE A 702 17.67 22.20 -9.11
C PHE A 702 16.54 21.33 -9.68
N ALA A 703 16.75 20.84 -10.90
CA ALA A 703 15.96 19.79 -11.53
C ALA A 703 16.88 18.79 -12.23
N VAL A 704 16.34 17.62 -12.57
CA VAL A 704 17.07 16.53 -13.21
C VAL A 704 16.36 16.04 -14.47
N ARG A 705 17.12 15.54 -15.44
CA ARG A 705 16.59 14.86 -16.63
C ARG A 705 17.49 13.69 -17.01
N LEU A 706 16.90 12.61 -17.51
CA LEU A 706 17.65 11.47 -18.02
C LEU A 706 18.25 11.82 -19.39
N VAL A 707 19.58 11.78 -19.49
CA VAL A 707 20.30 12.00 -20.76
C VAL A 707 20.48 10.68 -21.49
N ASP A 708 20.95 9.66 -20.78
CA ASP A 708 21.27 8.36 -21.36
C ASP A 708 21.18 7.25 -20.30
N PHE A 709 21.01 6.00 -20.73
CA PHE A 709 20.99 4.83 -19.87
C PHE A 709 21.94 3.77 -20.41
N LYS A 710 22.89 3.33 -19.59
CA LYS A 710 23.91 2.36 -19.97
C LYS A 710 23.79 1.10 -19.12
N MET A 711 23.78 -0.04 -19.81
CA MET A 711 23.97 -1.34 -19.17
C MET A 711 25.45 -1.71 -19.29
N ILE A 712 26.12 -1.88 -18.15
CA ILE A 712 27.50 -2.36 -18.11
C ILE A 712 27.41 -3.88 -17.98
N ALA A 713 27.68 -4.63 -19.05
CA ALA A 713 27.69 -6.09 -19.02
C ALA A 713 29.03 -6.63 -18.47
N TYR A 714 29.05 -7.88 -17.99
CA TYR A 714 30.31 -8.61 -17.84
C TYR A 714 30.89 -8.93 -19.23
N ASP A 715 32.21 -8.74 -19.40
CA ASP A 715 32.95 -8.84 -20.67
C ASP A 715 32.66 -10.09 -21.53
N HIS A 716 32.09 -11.16 -20.95
CA HIS A 716 31.93 -12.45 -21.64
C HIS A 716 30.58 -13.16 -21.42
N ARG A 717 29.61 -12.58 -20.69
CA ARG A 717 28.40 -13.34 -20.26
C ARG A 717 27.05 -12.73 -20.63
N GLY A 718 27.01 -11.51 -21.18
CA GLY A 718 25.74 -10.82 -21.47
C GLY A 718 24.87 -10.50 -20.25
N ALA A 719 25.24 -11.02 -19.06
CA ALA A 719 24.61 -10.68 -17.80
C ALA A 719 25.05 -9.26 -17.38
N PRO A 720 24.12 -8.41 -16.94
CA PRO A 720 24.44 -7.07 -16.48
C PRO A 720 25.29 -7.14 -15.21
N ARG A 721 26.42 -6.43 -15.21
CA ARG A 721 27.26 -6.18 -14.04
C ARG A 721 26.72 -5.01 -13.22
N ASP A 722 26.40 -3.91 -13.90
CA ASP A 722 25.86 -2.69 -13.27
C ASP A 722 24.97 -1.93 -14.27
N PHE A 723 24.18 -1.00 -13.74
CA PHE A 723 23.33 -0.10 -14.51
C PHE A 723 23.67 1.33 -14.14
N GLU A 724 23.82 2.16 -15.16
CA GLU A 724 24.26 3.54 -15.03
C GLU A 724 23.26 4.46 -15.74
N SER A 725 22.68 5.40 -15.01
CA SER A 725 21.87 6.47 -15.59
C SER A 725 22.73 7.72 -15.71
N VAL A 726 22.83 8.29 -16.91
CA VAL A 726 23.49 9.57 -17.15
C VAL A 726 22.45 10.66 -16.99
N ILE A 727 22.65 11.54 -16.01
CA ILE A 727 21.66 12.55 -15.60
C ILE A 727 22.27 13.93 -15.80
N GLN A 728 21.47 14.84 -16.34
CA GLN A 728 21.78 16.26 -16.35
C GLN A 728 21.08 16.94 -15.18
N VAL A 729 21.85 17.65 -14.37
CA VAL A 729 21.39 18.48 -13.25
C VAL A 729 21.41 19.93 -13.69
N GLU A 730 20.30 20.63 -13.52
CA GLU A 730 20.14 22.02 -13.93
C GLU A 730 19.69 22.88 -12.74
N PRO A 731 20.19 24.12 -12.60
CA PRO A 731 19.74 25.02 -11.55
C PRO A 731 18.29 25.44 -11.76
N ARG A 732 17.59 25.71 -10.65
CA ARG A 732 16.23 26.26 -10.66
C ARG A 732 16.12 27.44 -9.70
N GLY A 733 15.22 28.38 -10.02
CA GLY A 733 14.92 29.52 -9.15
C GLY A 733 16.10 30.48 -9.10
N GLU A 734 16.55 30.80 -7.89
CA GLU A 734 17.66 31.74 -7.65
C GLU A 734 19.04 31.04 -7.64
N SER A 735 19.08 29.72 -7.82
CA SER A 735 20.32 28.95 -7.84
C SER A 735 21.15 29.28 -9.09
N THR A 736 22.48 29.44 -8.92
CA THR A 736 23.38 29.97 -9.97
C THR A 736 24.49 29.01 -10.39
N PHE A 737 24.41 27.70 -10.06
CA PHE A 737 25.44 26.74 -10.49
C PHE A 737 25.31 26.39 -11.98
N MET A 738 26.44 26.13 -12.65
CA MET A 738 26.43 25.68 -14.05
C MET A 738 25.82 24.28 -14.16
N PRO A 739 24.89 24.04 -15.10
CA PRO A 739 24.39 22.70 -15.38
C PRO A 739 25.53 21.71 -15.59
N PHE A 740 25.39 20.51 -15.05
CA PHE A 740 26.40 19.46 -15.20
C PHE A 740 25.74 18.12 -15.49
N VAL A 741 26.48 17.26 -16.19
CA VAL A 741 26.08 15.88 -16.47
C VAL A 741 26.90 14.96 -15.59
N HIS A 742 26.25 14.02 -14.94
CA HIS A 742 26.90 13.04 -14.09
C HIS A 742 26.23 11.69 -14.28
N SER A 743 27.03 10.64 -14.29
CA SER A 743 26.48 9.30 -14.21
C SER A 743 26.17 8.93 -12.77
N CYS A 744 25.08 8.19 -12.58
CA CYS A 744 24.77 7.59 -11.30
C CYS A 744 24.54 6.09 -11.45
N SER A 745 25.06 5.33 -10.50
CA SER A 745 24.79 3.90 -10.33
C SER A 745 24.34 3.63 -8.90
N LEU A 746 24.16 2.36 -8.54
CA LEU A 746 23.88 1.99 -7.15
C LEU A 746 25.09 2.29 -6.23
N ASN A 747 26.31 2.09 -6.75
CA ASN A 747 27.56 2.21 -6.00
C ASN A 747 28.19 3.60 -6.08
N GLU A 748 27.89 4.35 -7.15
CA GLU A 748 28.36 5.71 -7.38
C GLU A 748 27.16 6.66 -7.45
N PRO A 749 26.65 7.09 -6.30
CA PRO A 749 25.47 7.93 -6.24
C PRO A 749 25.80 9.39 -6.56
N LEU A 750 24.92 10.05 -7.32
CA LEU A 750 24.99 11.47 -7.58
C LEU A 750 24.67 12.25 -6.30
N THR A 751 25.48 13.27 -5.98
CA THR A 751 25.13 14.26 -4.96
C THR A 751 24.81 15.60 -5.63
N ALA A 752 23.64 16.17 -5.33
CA ALA A 752 23.17 17.44 -5.91
C ALA A 752 22.52 18.34 -4.84
N PRO A 753 22.59 19.68 -4.97
CA PRO A 753 23.19 20.41 -6.09
C PRO A 753 24.72 20.54 -6.03
N PHE A 754 25.36 20.32 -4.88
CA PHE A 754 26.82 20.43 -4.80
C PHE A 754 27.54 19.22 -5.41
N LEU A 755 28.43 19.51 -6.35
CA LEU A 755 29.44 18.58 -6.87
C LEU A 755 30.85 19.11 -6.58
N TRP A 756 31.77 18.20 -6.24
CA TRP A 756 33.19 18.52 -6.13
C TRP A 756 33.71 19.01 -7.49
N SER A 757 34.48 20.09 -7.49
CA SER A 757 35.01 20.69 -8.73
C SER A 757 36.50 20.90 -8.63
N ASP A 758 37.26 20.38 -9.59
CA ASP A 758 38.72 20.51 -9.62
C ASP A 758 39.20 21.95 -9.89
N SER A 759 38.31 22.83 -10.36
CA SER A 759 38.63 24.26 -10.49
C SER A 759 38.64 24.99 -9.15
N ARG A 760 38.07 24.40 -8.09
CA ARG A 760 38.06 24.98 -6.73
C ARG A 760 39.23 24.44 -5.92
N PRO A 761 39.86 25.28 -5.06
CA PRO A 761 40.84 24.79 -4.10
C PRO A 761 40.27 23.67 -3.22
N TRP A 762 41.08 22.64 -2.93
CA TRP A 762 40.65 21.46 -2.15
C TRP A 762 40.07 21.82 -0.78
N ILE A 763 40.58 22.88 -0.14
CA ILE A 763 40.06 23.41 1.13
C ILE A 763 38.62 23.92 0.96
N ALA A 764 38.37 24.70 -0.10
CA ALA A 764 37.04 25.23 -0.39
C ALA A 764 36.05 24.09 -0.66
N ASN A 765 36.45 23.08 -1.45
CA ASN A 765 35.63 21.90 -1.68
C ASN A 765 35.35 21.12 -0.38
N THR A 766 36.33 21.00 0.51
CA THR A 766 36.16 20.31 1.80
C THR A 766 35.19 21.05 2.72
N VAL A 767 35.32 22.38 2.82
CA VAL A 767 34.43 23.22 3.61
C VAL A 767 33.01 23.19 3.05
N LEU A 768 32.85 23.35 1.73
CA LEU A 768 31.55 23.28 1.07
C LEU A 768 30.91 21.90 1.24
N ARG A 769 31.68 20.81 1.09
CA ARG A 769 31.18 19.45 1.32
C ARG A 769 30.65 19.24 2.74
N LEU A 770 31.35 19.79 3.74
CA LEU A 770 30.90 19.75 5.14
C LEU A 770 29.64 20.59 5.35
N ALA A 771 29.59 21.80 4.78
CA ALA A 771 28.43 22.68 4.85
C ALA A 771 27.20 22.05 4.18
N THR A 772 27.35 21.48 2.99
CA THR A 772 26.28 20.80 2.25
C THR A 772 25.83 19.51 2.93
N GLY A 773 26.70 18.85 3.70
CA GLY A 773 26.32 17.70 4.53
C GLY A 773 25.39 18.06 5.70
N LEU A 774 25.25 19.35 6.01
CA LEU A 774 24.27 19.90 6.95
C LEU A 774 23.06 20.50 6.24
N ASP A 775 23.11 20.71 4.92
CA ASP A 775 21.99 21.28 4.17
C ASP A 775 20.91 20.19 3.92
N PRO A 776 19.66 20.39 4.39
CA PRO A 776 18.58 19.44 4.09
C PRO A 776 18.21 19.37 2.60
N ASN A 777 18.67 20.32 1.78
CA ASN A 777 18.43 20.35 0.32
C ASN A 777 19.55 19.68 -0.49
N GLN A 778 20.58 19.12 0.16
CA GLN A 778 21.55 18.27 -0.50
C GLN A 778 21.03 16.83 -0.57
N PHE A 779 20.76 16.36 -1.77
CA PHE A 779 20.24 15.02 -2.04
C PHE A 779 21.32 14.12 -2.62
N LYS A 780 21.23 12.85 -2.24
CA LYS A 780 21.94 11.72 -2.83
C LYS A 780 20.95 10.95 -3.71
N MET A 781 21.30 10.73 -4.96
CA MET A 781 20.49 10.00 -5.94
C MET A 781 21.25 8.76 -6.41
N SER A 782 20.64 7.59 -6.26
CA SER A 782 21.22 6.32 -6.70
C SER A 782 20.25 5.55 -7.57
N GLN A 783 20.77 4.78 -8.51
CA GLN A 783 19.96 3.91 -9.35
C GLN A 783 19.18 2.91 -8.50
N ALA A 784 17.85 2.86 -8.65
CA ALA A 784 16.99 1.96 -7.88
C ALA A 784 16.29 0.92 -8.76
N ALA A 785 15.70 1.35 -9.87
CA ALA A 785 14.99 0.48 -10.81
C ALA A 785 14.98 1.09 -12.22
N TRP A 786 14.66 0.30 -13.24
CA TRP A 786 14.68 0.75 -14.63
C TRP A 786 13.79 -0.14 -15.49
N ASP A 787 13.49 0.30 -16.72
CA ASP A 787 12.63 -0.42 -17.67
C ASP A 787 13.31 -1.67 -18.27
N GLN A 788 13.31 -2.77 -17.52
CA GLN A 788 13.92 -4.03 -17.95
C GLN A 788 13.27 -4.62 -19.20
N GLU A 789 11.95 -4.49 -19.31
CA GLU A 789 11.18 -5.05 -20.42
C GLU A 789 11.40 -4.26 -21.70
N GLY A 790 11.24 -2.94 -21.69
CA GLY A 790 11.46 -2.10 -22.86
C GLY A 790 12.92 -2.15 -23.36
N TRP A 791 13.88 -2.36 -22.47
CA TRP A 791 15.26 -2.62 -22.87
C TRP A 791 15.44 -3.98 -23.54
N ARG A 792 14.85 -5.06 -23.01
CA ARG A 792 14.94 -6.38 -23.65
C ARG A 792 14.26 -6.39 -25.02
N GLU A 793 13.14 -5.70 -25.16
CA GLU A 793 12.46 -5.50 -26.45
C GLU A 793 13.36 -4.75 -27.42
N SER A 794 13.95 -3.63 -27.00
CA SER A 794 14.84 -2.85 -27.86
C SER A 794 16.16 -3.59 -28.17
N GLN A 795 16.67 -4.43 -27.27
CA GLN A 795 17.80 -5.31 -27.55
C GLN A 795 17.49 -6.26 -28.70
N LYS A 796 16.32 -6.92 -28.69
CA LYS A 796 15.91 -7.79 -29.82
C LYS A 796 15.82 -7.03 -31.14
N LEU A 797 15.34 -5.79 -31.11
CA LEU A 797 15.31 -4.93 -32.30
C LEU A 797 16.72 -4.54 -32.75
N ALA A 798 17.64 -4.32 -31.81
CA ALA A 798 19.03 -4.02 -32.11
C ALA A 798 19.76 -5.21 -32.72
N ASP A 799 19.56 -6.41 -32.15
CA ASP A 799 20.08 -7.68 -32.67
C ASP A 799 19.54 -7.99 -34.08
N ALA A 800 18.30 -7.57 -34.36
CA ALA A 800 17.69 -7.66 -35.69
C ALA A 800 18.14 -6.55 -36.66
N GLY A 801 19.01 -5.63 -36.24
CA GLY A 801 19.48 -4.50 -37.05
C GLY A 801 18.42 -3.43 -37.32
N MET A 802 17.26 -3.46 -36.64
CA MET A 802 16.18 -2.49 -36.81
C MET A 802 16.45 -1.17 -36.06
N ILE A 803 17.23 -1.25 -34.98
CA ILE A 803 17.75 -0.08 -34.26
C ILE A 803 19.24 -0.31 -34.00
N THR A 804 19.99 0.74 -33.67
CA THR A 804 21.46 0.63 -33.52
C THR A 804 21.90 0.25 -32.11
N ALA A 805 21.08 0.50 -31.08
CA ALA A 805 21.39 0.15 -29.71
C ALA A 805 20.11 -0.06 -28.88
N PRO A 806 20.16 -0.92 -27.85
CA PRO A 806 19.08 -1.06 -26.88
C PRO A 806 18.92 0.20 -26.02
N ARG A 807 17.71 0.43 -25.50
CA ARG A 807 17.40 1.60 -24.65
C ARG A 807 16.32 1.28 -23.62
N ALA A 808 16.45 1.87 -22.43
CA ALA A 808 15.39 1.86 -21.42
C ALA A 808 14.44 3.05 -21.64
N ARG A 809 13.13 2.86 -21.51
CA ARG A 809 12.16 3.98 -21.65
C ARG A 809 12.13 4.89 -20.43
N PHE A 810 12.50 4.35 -19.26
CA PHE A 810 12.57 5.11 -18.01
C PHE A 810 13.61 4.52 -17.05
N THR A 811 14.03 5.36 -16.11
CA THR A 811 14.83 4.98 -14.95
C THR A 811 14.21 5.56 -13.67
N ILE A 812 14.42 4.87 -12.56
CA ILE A 812 13.97 5.29 -11.23
C ILE A 812 15.22 5.46 -10.38
N LEU A 813 15.36 6.66 -9.81
CA LEU A 813 16.41 6.98 -8.87
C LEU A 813 15.83 7.05 -7.47
N GLN A 814 16.46 6.33 -6.53
CA GLN A 814 16.21 6.54 -5.12
C GLN A 814 16.84 7.86 -4.71
N VAL A 815 16.03 8.72 -4.10
CA VAL A 815 16.40 10.04 -3.60
C VAL A 815 16.44 9.98 -2.09
N GLY A 816 17.55 10.39 -1.49
CA GLY A 816 17.66 10.51 -0.04
C GLY A 816 18.58 11.65 0.35
N ASN A 817 18.20 12.45 1.34
CA ASN A 817 19.14 13.36 1.99
C ASN A 817 19.71 12.69 3.26
N ASN A 818 20.86 13.14 3.74
CA ASN A 818 21.45 12.64 4.98
C ASN A 818 21.91 13.77 5.92
N PRO A 819 21.02 14.72 6.27
CA PRO A 819 21.39 15.88 7.06
C PRO A 819 21.91 15.44 8.43
N GLY A 820 23.14 15.80 8.78
CA GLY A 820 23.73 15.50 10.09
C GLY A 820 24.33 14.12 10.27
N ILE A 821 24.38 13.26 9.23
CA ILE A 821 25.14 12.00 9.29
C ILE A 821 26.61 12.24 9.66
N HIS A 822 27.18 13.37 9.20
CA HIS A 822 28.53 13.79 9.54
C HIS A 822 28.69 14.18 11.01
N ILE A 823 27.64 14.70 11.66
CA ILE A 823 27.65 14.99 13.10
C ILE A 823 27.70 13.68 13.89
N ILE A 824 26.90 12.70 13.49
CA ILE A 824 26.88 11.36 14.10
C ILE A 824 28.25 10.69 13.90
N ALA A 825 28.79 10.72 12.67
CA ALA A 825 30.10 10.16 12.36
C ALA A 825 31.22 10.81 13.18
N LEU A 826 31.23 12.14 13.29
CA LEU A 826 32.18 12.86 14.14
C LEU A 826 32.06 12.42 15.60
N GLY A 827 30.84 12.29 16.13
CA GLY A 827 30.62 11.78 17.48
C GLY A 827 31.16 10.36 17.68
N GLY A 828 30.98 9.48 16.68
CA GLY A 828 31.56 8.13 16.66
C GLY A 828 33.09 8.15 16.69
N ILE A 829 33.73 9.02 15.89
CA ILE A 829 35.19 9.21 15.88
C ILE A 829 35.68 9.69 17.26
N LEU A 830 35.00 10.67 17.87
CA LEU A 830 35.35 11.15 19.21
C LEU A 830 35.26 10.03 20.25
N MET A 831 34.21 9.20 20.22
CA MET A 831 34.12 8.03 21.09
C MET A 831 35.26 7.03 20.85
N GLY A 832 35.54 6.71 19.58
CA GLY A 832 36.60 5.81 19.18
C GLY A 832 37.99 6.26 19.64
N LEU A 833 38.26 7.57 19.65
CA LEU A 833 39.52 8.14 20.18
C LEU A 833 39.51 8.26 21.71
N GLY A 834 38.37 8.59 22.31
CA GLY A 834 38.23 8.83 23.74
C GLY A 834 38.32 7.56 24.59
N ILE A 835 37.80 6.43 24.10
CA ILE A 835 37.84 5.13 24.82
C ILE A 835 39.29 4.68 25.06
N PRO A 836 40.18 4.57 24.04
CA PRO A 836 41.58 4.23 24.26
C PRO A 836 42.29 5.17 25.25
N TRP A 837 42.02 6.48 25.17
CA TRP A 837 42.57 7.44 26.11
C TRP A 837 42.11 7.17 27.54
N ALA A 838 40.81 6.96 27.74
CA ALA A 838 40.22 6.78 29.07
C ALA A 838 40.66 5.47 29.75
N PHE A 839 40.78 4.38 29.00
CA PHE A 839 41.07 3.04 29.54
C PHE A 839 42.54 2.64 29.48
N TYR A 840 43.35 3.19 28.58
CA TYR A 840 44.76 2.82 28.46
C TYR A 840 45.70 3.98 28.81
N LEU A 841 45.52 5.14 28.18
CA LEU A 841 46.46 6.25 28.39
C LEU A 841 46.31 6.88 29.78
N LYS A 842 45.08 7.09 30.27
CA LYS A 842 44.85 7.65 31.60
C LYS A 842 45.44 6.77 32.70
N PRO A 843 45.21 5.44 32.77
CA PRO A 843 45.88 4.59 33.75
C PRO A 843 47.40 4.64 33.66
N TYR A 844 47.97 4.70 32.44
CA TYR A 844 49.41 4.88 32.25
C TYR A 844 49.92 6.21 32.85
N LEU A 845 49.26 7.33 32.54
CA LEU A 845 49.61 8.65 33.08
C LEU A 845 49.50 8.69 34.61
N VAL A 846 48.45 8.09 35.18
CA VAL A 846 48.26 8.00 36.64
C VAL A 846 49.34 7.12 37.29
N ARG A 847 49.72 6.00 36.67
CA ARG A 847 50.82 5.15 37.17
C ARG A 847 52.16 5.89 37.11
N ARG A 848 52.44 6.61 36.02
CA ARG A 848 53.67 7.40 35.86
C ARG A 848 53.75 8.51 36.90
N GLU A 849 52.69 9.26 37.10
CA GLU A 849 52.64 10.31 38.12
C GLU A 849 52.75 9.73 39.54
N LYS A 850 52.07 8.61 39.83
CA LYS A 850 52.22 7.92 41.12
C LYS A 850 53.67 7.51 41.37
N ARG A 851 54.36 7.00 40.34
CA ARG A 851 55.79 6.65 40.41
C ARG A 851 56.66 7.88 40.67
N GLN A 852 56.43 8.97 39.93
CA GLN A 852 57.14 10.23 40.14
C GLN A 852 56.93 10.78 41.56
N ILE A 853 55.70 10.73 42.09
CA ILE A 853 55.40 11.13 43.47
C ILE A 853 56.12 10.23 44.48
N GLN A 854 56.11 8.91 44.26
CA GLN A 854 56.83 7.97 45.12
C GLN A 854 58.35 8.21 45.12
N GLU A 855 58.93 8.53 43.96
CA GLU A 855 60.35 8.90 43.83
C GLU A 855 60.66 10.22 44.56
N LEU A 856 59.80 11.24 44.46
CA LEU A 856 59.94 12.49 45.21
C LEU A 856 59.79 12.29 46.73
N ILE A 857 58.87 11.43 47.16
CA ILE A 857 58.69 11.07 48.59
C ILE A 857 59.94 10.36 49.10
N ALA A 858 60.49 9.41 48.32
CA ALA A 858 61.71 8.71 48.69
C ALA A 858 62.92 9.64 48.82
N LYS A 859 62.97 10.73 48.04
CA LYS A 859 64.00 11.77 48.13
C LYS A 859 63.77 12.79 49.27
N GLY A 860 62.61 12.78 49.93
CA GLY A 860 62.23 13.82 50.89
C GLY A 860 61.87 15.17 50.26
N GLU A 861 61.81 15.26 48.94
CA GLU A 861 61.55 16.48 48.16
C GLU A 861 60.05 16.68 47.87
N TYR A 862 59.22 15.68 48.17
CA TYR A 862 57.79 15.79 47.91
C TYR A 862 57.13 16.78 48.85
N VAL A 863 56.85 17.98 48.34
CA VAL A 863 55.93 18.92 48.96
C VAL A 863 54.52 18.54 48.51
N PRO A 864 53.66 17.98 49.41
CA PRO A 864 52.29 17.70 49.04
C PRO A 864 51.65 19.00 48.53
N PRO A 865 50.93 18.97 47.40
CA PRO A 865 50.30 20.16 46.85
C PRO A 865 49.49 20.80 47.95
N GLY A 866 49.92 22.00 48.38
CA GLY A 866 49.45 22.63 49.61
C GLY A 866 47.95 22.51 49.68
N ARG A 867 47.46 21.77 50.68
CA ARG A 867 46.05 21.71 51.01
C ARG A 867 45.68 23.15 51.31
N LYS A 868 45.18 23.90 50.32
CA LYS A 868 44.64 25.25 50.53
C LYS A 868 43.60 25.06 51.64
N VAL A 869 44.00 25.37 52.87
CA VAL A 869 43.10 25.37 54.01
C VAL A 869 42.08 26.41 53.62
N ALA A 870 40.88 25.95 53.26
CA ALA A 870 39.78 26.85 53.03
C ALA A 870 39.70 27.74 54.28
N PRO A 871 39.66 29.07 54.16
CA PRO A 871 39.56 29.93 55.33
C PRO A 871 38.39 29.40 56.16
N THR A 872 38.68 29.05 57.40
CA THR A 872 37.69 28.55 58.35
C THR A 872 36.61 29.61 58.42
N VAL A 873 35.49 29.38 57.74
CA VAL A 873 34.29 30.21 57.91
C VAL A 873 33.85 29.93 59.33
N VAL A 874 34.24 30.81 60.25
CA VAL A 874 33.69 30.86 61.60
C VAL A 874 32.21 31.17 61.41
N VAL A 875 31.39 30.13 61.41
CA VAL A 875 29.95 30.27 61.55
C VAL A 875 29.75 30.84 62.95
N VAL A 876 29.58 32.16 63.03
CA VAL A 876 29.10 32.83 64.24
C VAL A 876 27.72 32.25 64.50
N ARG A 877 27.66 31.28 65.41
CA ARG A 877 26.43 30.74 65.97
C ARG A 877 25.78 31.93 66.68
N LYS A 878 24.76 32.54 66.06
CA LYS A 878 23.95 33.58 66.70
C LYS A 878 23.40 32.96 67.98
N GLN A 879 23.85 33.45 69.14
CA GLN A 879 23.29 33.06 70.43
C GLN A 879 21.77 33.29 70.40
N PRO A 880 20.96 32.35 70.90
CA PRO A 880 19.55 32.64 71.12
C PRO A 880 19.48 33.83 72.10
N ALA A 881 18.72 34.86 71.70
CA ALA A 881 18.43 36.01 72.55
C ALA A 881 17.83 35.50 73.86
N ALA A 882 18.47 35.85 74.97
CA ALA A 882 17.90 35.68 76.29
C ALA A 882 16.59 36.47 76.34
N VAL A 883 15.52 35.78 76.72
CA VAL A 883 14.26 36.39 77.15
C VAL A 883 14.54 37.04 78.49
N GLU A 884 14.68 38.37 78.49
CA GLU A 884 14.63 39.19 79.69
C GLU A 884 13.17 39.45 80.05
N SER A 885 12.80 38.99 81.24
CA SER A 885 11.62 39.42 81.97
C SER A 885 11.89 40.78 82.64
N ALA A 886 11.05 41.79 82.41
CA ALA A 886 10.74 42.81 83.42
C ALA A 886 9.46 43.60 83.06
N ALA A 887 8.68 43.85 84.11
CA ALA A 887 7.40 44.52 84.16
C ALA A 887 7.39 45.98 83.70
N SER A 888 6.34 46.36 82.98
CA SER A 888 5.37 47.44 83.33
C SER A 888 4.26 47.47 82.28
#